data_AF-A0A1F8V6M9-F1
#
_entry.id   AF-A0A1F8V6M9-F1
#
_cell.length_a   1.000
_cell.length_b   1.000
_cell.length_c   1.000
_cell.angle_alpha   90.00
_cell.angle_beta   90.00
_cell.angle_gamma   90.00
#
_symmetry.space_group_name_H-M   'P 1'
#
loop_
_entity.id
_entity.type
_entity.pdbx_description
1 polymer ?
#
loop_
_entity_poly.entity_id
_entity_poly.type
_entity_poly.pdbx_seq_one_letter_code
_entity_poly.pdbx_strand_id
1 'polypeptide(L)'
;MGKKLRYKKSEQALEVLGMSLSYVERKPHQHSTSALSDTPKEHRAIEFTQQTCDLFTQWDGENSNLILQKLYEIAPFSYHRQNNSPENGIQYIAMQWAIALEIITEKSGKDLILNQLPKLIKLLNQEYENFHQPRYIITFLLNFGKIIRVIMEPHLFDEVKALIPKEMVSVFLKKLITYMNNNEQSNNPESRLDQDIAQAFLGLGYMAKRGIPLIVESEHIYVLLSELAKRIQKTNKKAAQHISNALFGLGNIAQAGISFSIDPKDVHTLLMDLNAVLGMVDKPTQDISNSLLGLGCMAQSKILLQIDPADIQVLFMQLVDRLDTSDKPTQNIGNTLLGLGYIAQAGMHFTIDSKNIHKLLTQLIHRLEKGYRFAEDISHSFVGLGYMAQAGIRFTIDSTDICQLLRLLVDCLENGERPTQNIANTFLGLGYLAQAGIRFEINLETIIDTLLTCLIRCLNTQVRPTQAIANSLLGLGRVAQAGICFTIDSKNTHELLAQLIHYIDCSDKPAQDISNSFLGLGYMAQANIPFAIDSTLIHALLIQLIASLKTSDGPAQDITNSLLGLGYMAHAKIRFEIDSTIIFQLLNALTENFHQGNRSAQGIANTFLGLGYMLQAQIKFEFNTESVFPLLLRVLIQYLEKSSRPTQDIANSVLGLGHMAQAGIQFTIRSEDVHTLLKYFAEQLATGDKITQEIANTFLGLGRMARAGIRFNIDSKDIQALLTPLARLLKTSDRPTQVIAHTFLGLGRMARAGVPLTVASADMSTLLTHLVNNVKKSVRPIEDIVHSLLGLGYLVQAGIPCEVNAASACTLLMYFITKIKKSNKPTRDIGNALYAYCCLLDFSLSADEFHCFTDLQNIFLQNINNASLTAITQMAQALCTVGQSLPEAIIHALEPGKPTPNGIQENIIKAFENHSGIQRITAEERIGAWFVDLYLELSGKKIIIEIDGLHHYDNGNHGKVLKLRDTKRDTWLQSQGYVVRRFDCDAAIEDKVQAYIDEQLRLLSLPQAALLIPPPKEEGVWRRSRSSKSKHNSAPSALETQKRVINPIINAGIKRLAQSYYRCGRPVRIENRKQLAEMLVAQGLQKIQTLDLDDLAIFIQQSARSNGCSRMTNLFASKAVYDIDLAALCRLIDVHFSRSGLKNVLLR
;
A
#
# COMPACT_ATOMS: atom_id res chain seq x y z
N MET A 1 24.89 24.14 79.64
CA MET A 1 25.64 24.03 78.35
C MET A 1 24.82 23.23 77.34
N GLY A 2 23.81 23.82 76.66
CA GLY A 2 22.76 23.05 75.98
C GLY A 2 22.74 22.99 74.45
N LYS A 3 23.48 23.84 73.72
CA LYS A 3 23.28 24.04 72.27
C LYS A 3 24.23 23.31 71.31
N LYS A 4 25.36 22.75 71.76
CA LYS A 4 26.35 22.09 70.86
C LYS A 4 26.07 20.61 70.51
N LEU A 5 25.11 19.96 71.17
CA LEU A 5 24.90 18.50 71.04
C LEU A 5 23.91 18.08 69.92
N ARG A 6 23.04 18.98 69.45
CA ARG A 6 22.12 18.67 68.32
C ARG A 6 22.83 18.73 66.98
N TYR A 7 23.52 19.83 66.67
CA TYR A 7 24.23 20.03 65.40
C TYR A 7 25.15 18.86 65.04
N LYS A 8 25.89 18.30 66.01
CA LYS A 8 26.81 17.19 65.74
C LYS A 8 26.12 15.88 65.31
N LYS A 9 24.85 15.65 65.71
CA LYS A 9 24.03 14.55 65.17
C LYS A 9 23.46 14.89 63.79
N SER A 10 23.09 16.15 63.55
CA SER A 10 22.62 16.61 62.25
C SER A 10 23.71 16.51 61.18
N GLU A 11 24.96 16.88 61.51
CA GLU A 11 26.14 16.73 60.65
C GLU A 11 26.36 15.26 60.26
N GLN A 12 26.33 14.34 61.23
CA GLN A 12 26.48 12.90 60.97
C GLN A 12 25.33 12.32 60.12
N ALA A 13 24.09 12.77 60.30
CA ALA A 13 22.96 12.32 59.48
C ALA A 13 23.06 12.83 58.03
N LEU A 14 23.57 14.04 57.82
CA LEU A 14 23.84 14.59 56.48
C LEU A 14 25.01 13.89 55.78
N GLU A 15 26.05 13.51 56.54
CA GLU A 15 27.22 12.77 56.05
C GLU A 15 26.84 11.33 55.63
N VAL A 16 26.04 10.62 56.44
CA VAL A 16 25.55 9.26 56.13
C VAL A 16 24.57 9.23 54.94
N LEU A 17 23.75 10.27 54.77
CA LEU A 17 22.78 10.38 53.68
C LEU A 17 23.30 11.20 52.46
N GLY A 18 24.61 11.48 52.41
CA GLY A 18 25.27 11.99 51.20
C GLY A 18 24.88 13.43 50.82
N MET A 19 25.03 14.38 51.76
CA MET A 19 24.68 15.78 51.54
C MET A 19 25.79 16.77 51.94
N SER A 20 26.15 17.65 51.00
CA SER A 20 27.08 18.76 51.25
C SER A 20 26.43 19.90 52.05
N LEU A 21 27.13 20.38 53.09
CA LEU A 21 26.77 21.56 53.89
C LEU A 21 26.49 22.83 53.05
N SER A 22 27.10 22.96 51.87
CA SER A 22 26.93 24.13 50.99
C SER A 22 25.50 24.32 50.44
N TYR A 23 24.65 23.28 50.49
CA TYR A 23 23.25 23.39 50.06
C TYR A 23 22.37 24.19 51.05
N VAL A 24 22.80 24.29 52.31
CA VAL A 24 21.94 24.69 53.45
C VAL A 24 21.79 26.21 53.61
N GLU A 25 22.75 27.01 53.11
CA GLU A 25 22.86 28.43 53.47
C GLU A 25 21.87 29.37 52.76
N ARG A 26 20.99 28.88 51.86
CA ARG A 26 20.15 29.75 51.02
C ARG A 26 18.85 30.22 51.72
N LYS A 27 18.96 31.41 52.34
CA LYS A 27 17.93 32.36 52.82
C LYS A 27 17.40 32.19 54.27
N PRO A 28 17.99 32.94 55.21
CA PRO A 28 17.35 33.32 56.47
C PRO A 28 17.02 34.84 56.52
N HIS A 29 15.74 35.23 56.54
CA HIS A 29 15.34 36.64 56.77
C HIS A 29 14.13 36.77 57.72
N GLN A 30 14.30 37.66 58.70
CA GLN A 30 13.30 38.31 59.57
C GLN A 30 12.55 37.48 60.65
N HIS A 31 13.19 37.45 61.83
CA HIS A 31 12.63 37.70 63.17
C HIS A 31 11.40 36.92 63.72
N SER A 32 11.72 36.02 64.65
CA SER A 32 11.33 36.04 66.08
C SER A 32 10.42 34.93 66.65
N THR A 33 10.85 34.43 67.82
CA THR A 33 10.08 33.70 68.86
C THR A 33 9.38 32.37 68.52
N SER A 34 10.13 31.28 68.39
CA SER A 34 9.96 30.08 69.25
C SER A 34 11.15 29.11 69.12
N ALA A 35 11.73 28.63 70.23
CA ALA A 35 13.05 27.96 70.19
C ALA A 35 13.08 26.50 69.64
N LEU A 36 12.12 26.14 68.78
CA LEU A 36 12.03 24.88 68.02
C LEU A 36 11.72 25.10 66.52
N SER A 37 11.63 26.35 66.05
CA SER A 37 11.37 26.64 64.63
C SER A 37 12.60 26.47 63.72
N ASP A 38 13.81 26.60 64.25
CA ASP A 38 14.96 27.12 63.49
C ASP A 38 15.78 26.08 62.71
N THR A 39 15.46 24.78 62.77
CA THR A 39 16.04 23.78 61.86
C THR A 39 15.29 23.78 60.52
N PRO A 40 15.96 23.79 59.35
CA PRO A 40 15.29 23.68 58.06
C PRO A 40 14.35 22.47 57.99
N LYS A 41 13.26 22.58 57.21
CA LYS A 41 12.30 21.46 57.06
C LYS A 41 12.97 20.22 56.47
N GLU A 42 13.88 20.42 55.52
CA GLU A 42 14.71 19.35 54.95
C GLU A 42 15.49 18.59 56.03
N HIS A 43 16.15 19.29 56.96
CA HIS A 43 16.96 18.66 58.02
C HIS A 43 16.12 17.76 58.94
N ARG A 44 14.88 18.18 59.25
CA ARG A 44 13.96 17.39 60.06
C ARG A 44 13.48 16.14 59.33
N ALA A 45 13.28 16.20 58.01
CA ALA A 45 12.97 15.02 57.21
C ALA A 45 14.15 14.04 57.16
N ILE A 46 15.37 14.54 56.97
CA ILE A 46 16.61 13.75 56.92
C ILE A 46 16.90 13.08 58.28
N GLU A 47 16.90 13.84 59.38
CA GLU A 47 17.14 13.31 60.73
C GLU A 47 16.09 12.25 61.13
N PHE A 48 14.81 12.48 60.83
CA PHE A 48 13.75 11.50 61.08
C PHE A 48 13.88 10.26 60.19
N THR A 49 14.27 10.44 58.92
CA THR A 49 14.46 9.34 57.98
C THR A 49 15.59 8.43 58.43
N GLN A 50 16.75 8.98 58.84
CA GLN A 50 17.83 8.16 59.41
C GLN A 50 17.36 7.39 60.66
N GLN A 51 16.74 8.08 61.62
CA GLN A 51 16.28 7.44 62.87
C GLN A 51 15.24 6.35 62.63
N THR A 52 14.41 6.47 61.59
CA THR A 52 13.47 5.41 61.20
C THR A 52 14.12 4.29 60.38
N CYS A 53 15.08 4.58 59.50
CA CYS A 53 15.87 3.54 58.81
C CYS A 53 16.70 2.70 59.80
N ASP A 54 17.31 3.33 60.82
CA ASP A 54 18.00 2.63 61.92
C ASP A 54 17.04 1.72 62.70
N LEU A 55 15.84 2.23 63.00
CA LEU A 55 14.78 1.51 63.70
C LEU A 55 14.27 0.30 62.90
N PHE A 56 13.98 0.48 61.61
CA PHE A 56 13.60 -0.62 60.71
C PHE A 56 14.73 -1.63 60.52
N THR A 57 16.00 -1.19 60.48
CA THR A 57 17.15 -2.10 60.40
C THR A 57 17.17 -3.07 61.59
N GLN A 58 16.87 -2.57 62.81
CA GLN A 58 16.80 -3.35 64.05
C GLN A 58 15.52 -4.20 64.22
N TRP A 59 14.56 -4.13 63.30
CA TRP A 59 13.30 -4.88 63.37
C TRP A 59 13.38 -6.22 62.64
N ASP A 60 12.85 -7.28 63.25
CA ASP A 60 12.65 -8.60 62.63
C ASP A 60 11.62 -8.56 61.48
N GLY A 61 10.59 -7.71 61.61
CA GLY A 61 9.47 -7.62 60.67
C GLY A 61 8.20 -8.34 61.12
N GLU A 62 8.16 -8.85 62.36
CA GLU A 62 7.05 -9.68 62.86
C GLU A 62 6.10 -8.91 63.80
N ASN A 63 6.61 -8.02 64.66
CA ASN A 63 5.80 -7.37 65.71
C ASN A 63 5.57 -5.86 65.46
N SER A 64 4.41 -5.49 64.89
CA SER A 64 4.00 -4.10 64.65
C SER A 64 3.95 -3.25 65.93
N ASN A 65 3.35 -3.79 67.01
CA ASN A 65 3.14 -3.06 68.26
C ASN A 65 4.46 -2.60 68.87
N LEU A 66 5.50 -3.45 68.85
CA LEU A 66 6.82 -3.09 69.38
C LEU A 66 7.53 -2.04 68.53
N ILE A 67 7.41 -2.10 67.19
CA ILE A 67 8.07 -1.12 66.31
C ILE A 67 7.35 0.24 66.33
N LEU A 68 6.02 0.25 66.45
CA LEU A 68 5.21 1.46 66.63
C LEU A 68 5.46 2.12 67.98
N GLN A 69 5.59 1.35 69.08
CA GLN A 69 5.96 1.92 70.38
C GLN A 69 7.30 2.67 70.32
N LYS A 70 8.33 2.07 69.73
CA LYS A 70 9.63 2.73 69.51
C LYS A 70 9.54 3.93 68.57
N LEU A 71 8.72 3.87 67.51
CA LEU A 71 8.46 5.00 66.62
C LEU A 71 7.88 6.20 67.39
N TYR A 72 7.02 5.96 68.39
CA TYR A 72 6.46 7.01 69.23
C TYR A 72 7.42 7.60 70.26
N GLU A 73 8.63 7.05 70.42
CA GLU A 73 9.72 7.67 71.18
C GLU A 73 10.47 8.72 70.33
N ILE A 74 10.40 8.59 68.99
CA ILE A 74 11.02 9.52 68.03
C ILE A 74 10.20 10.81 67.92
N ALA A 75 10.88 11.96 67.77
CA ALA A 75 10.22 13.24 67.55
C ALA A 75 9.65 13.34 66.12
N PRO A 76 8.43 13.84 65.90
CA PRO A 76 7.61 14.64 66.81
C PRO A 76 6.63 13.83 67.68
N PHE A 77 6.47 12.52 67.48
CA PHE A 77 5.47 11.71 68.17
C PHE A 77 5.62 11.70 69.69
N SER A 78 6.86 11.67 70.18
CA SER A 78 7.14 11.73 71.62
C SER A 78 6.66 13.01 72.32
N TYR A 79 6.32 14.06 71.56
CA TYR A 79 5.73 15.30 72.07
C TYR A 79 4.19 15.33 72.04
N HIS A 80 3.54 14.46 71.25
CA HIS A 80 2.10 14.52 70.96
C HIS A 80 1.38 13.18 71.16
N ARG A 81 1.61 12.53 72.32
CA ARG A 81 1.12 11.18 72.67
C ARG A 81 -0.39 10.94 72.46
N GLN A 82 -1.22 11.98 72.47
CA GLN A 82 -2.67 11.88 72.19
C GLN A 82 -3.01 11.56 70.72
N ASN A 83 -2.02 11.61 69.80
CA ASN A 83 -2.21 11.38 68.37
C ASN A 83 -1.42 10.14 67.87
N ASN A 84 -1.15 9.18 68.78
CA ASN A 84 -0.34 7.99 68.50
C ASN A 84 -1.21 6.83 67.96
N SER A 85 -1.75 6.98 66.75
CA SER A 85 -2.41 5.89 66.01
C SER A 85 -1.48 5.31 64.92
N PRO A 86 -1.53 3.99 64.60
CA PRO A 86 -0.62 3.34 63.64
C PRO A 86 -0.61 4.03 62.27
N GLU A 87 -1.79 4.38 61.78
CA GLU A 87 -2.04 5.23 60.61
C GLU A 87 -1.23 6.54 60.61
N ASN A 88 -1.18 7.27 61.73
CA ASN A 88 -0.42 8.51 61.85
C ASN A 88 1.11 8.27 61.86
N GLY A 89 1.55 7.17 62.46
CA GLY A 89 2.94 6.71 62.40
C GLY A 89 3.38 6.43 60.96
N ILE A 90 2.65 5.55 60.28
CA ILE A 90 3.00 5.02 58.95
C ILE A 90 2.88 6.10 57.86
N GLN A 91 1.85 6.94 57.88
CA GLN A 91 1.72 8.05 56.91
C GLN A 91 2.87 9.06 57.04
N TYR A 92 3.32 9.34 58.27
CA TYR A 92 4.39 10.31 58.50
C TYR A 92 5.75 9.75 58.08
N ILE A 93 6.02 8.45 58.29
CA ILE A 93 7.20 7.78 57.74
C ILE A 93 7.21 7.93 56.22
N ALA A 94 6.12 7.54 55.54
CA ALA A 94 6.01 7.68 54.09
C ALA A 94 6.23 9.14 53.63
N MET A 95 5.66 10.12 54.35
CA MET A 95 5.86 11.54 54.04
C MET A 95 7.31 12.01 54.22
N GLN A 96 7.99 11.67 55.32
CA GLN A 96 9.38 12.10 55.52
C GLN A 96 10.35 11.38 54.57
N TRP A 97 10.14 10.09 54.29
CA TRP A 97 10.95 9.33 53.34
C TRP A 97 10.77 9.84 51.90
N ALA A 98 9.54 10.18 51.49
CA ALA A 98 9.29 10.82 50.20
C ALA A 98 10.01 12.16 50.06
N ILE A 99 10.00 12.98 51.13
CA ILE A 99 10.73 14.26 51.18
C ILE A 99 12.24 14.03 51.13
N ALA A 100 12.78 13.07 51.90
CA ALA A 100 14.20 12.74 51.90
C ALA A 100 14.69 12.24 50.53
N LEU A 101 13.93 11.39 49.85
CA LEU A 101 14.25 10.90 48.49
C LEU A 101 14.22 12.00 47.41
N GLU A 102 13.45 13.08 47.63
CA GLU A 102 13.45 14.28 46.79
C GLU A 102 14.66 15.20 47.05
N ILE A 103 15.25 15.18 48.25
CA ILE A 103 16.37 16.04 48.66
C ILE A 103 17.74 15.38 48.44
N ILE A 104 17.88 14.11 48.81
CA ILE A 104 19.14 13.36 48.75
C ILE A 104 19.59 13.26 47.29
N THR A 105 20.89 13.45 47.03
CA THR A 105 21.48 13.35 45.69
C THR A 105 22.32 12.09 45.49
N GLU A 106 22.98 11.57 46.52
CA GLU A 106 23.82 10.38 46.41
C GLU A 106 23.00 9.08 46.37
N LYS A 107 23.46 8.09 45.59
CA LYS A 107 22.77 6.81 45.45
C LYS A 107 22.73 6.04 46.78
N SER A 108 23.84 6.00 47.50
CA SER A 108 24.00 5.43 48.85
C SER A 108 22.88 5.83 49.82
N GLY A 109 22.59 7.13 49.93
CA GLY A 109 21.54 7.66 50.79
C GLY A 109 20.12 7.28 50.35
N LYS A 110 19.88 7.10 49.04
CA LYS A 110 18.60 6.58 48.53
C LYS A 110 18.46 5.09 48.74
N ASP A 111 19.50 4.32 48.44
CA ASP A 111 19.54 2.88 48.63
C ASP A 111 19.26 2.50 50.09
N LEU A 112 19.80 3.26 51.07
CA LEU A 112 19.52 3.06 52.49
C LEU A 112 18.01 3.17 52.83
N ILE A 113 17.31 4.14 52.25
CA ILE A 113 15.86 4.33 52.46
C ILE A 113 15.08 3.23 51.74
N LEU A 114 15.40 3.00 50.46
CA LEU A 114 14.67 2.06 49.61
C LEU A 114 14.83 0.61 50.11
N ASN A 115 15.98 0.23 50.66
CA ASN A 115 16.20 -1.09 51.27
C ASN A 115 15.39 -1.34 52.55
N GLN A 116 14.83 -0.31 53.19
CA GLN A 116 13.90 -0.48 54.33
C GLN A 116 12.42 -0.48 53.89
N LEU A 117 12.12 -0.20 52.63
CA LEU A 117 10.76 -0.16 52.10
C LEU A 117 10.01 -1.49 52.21
N PRO A 118 10.63 -2.68 51.99
CA PRO A 118 9.98 -3.97 52.27
C PRO A 118 9.47 -4.08 53.72
N LYS A 119 10.21 -3.54 54.69
CA LYS A 119 9.79 -3.54 56.11
C LYS A 119 8.67 -2.53 56.37
N LEU A 120 8.72 -1.33 55.79
CA LEU A 120 7.61 -0.37 55.88
C LEU A 120 6.30 -0.97 55.32
N ILE A 121 6.39 -1.78 54.26
CA ILE A 121 5.24 -2.50 53.70
C ILE A 121 4.78 -3.62 54.64
N LYS A 122 5.67 -4.45 55.20
CA LYS A 122 5.28 -5.43 56.25
C LYS A 122 4.51 -4.78 57.40
N LEU A 123 4.96 -3.62 57.89
CA LEU A 123 4.25 -2.87 58.94
C LEU A 123 2.87 -2.38 58.48
N LEU A 124 2.76 -1.87 57.25
CA LEU A 124 1.48 -1.49 56.65
C LEU A 124 0.52 -2.68 56.54
N ASN A 125 1.00 -3.86 56.14
CA ASN A 125 0.18 -5.06 55.99
C ASN A 125 -0.46 -5.50 57.31
N GLN A 126 0.23 -5.26 58.43
CA GLN A 126 -0.28 -5.56 59.78
C GLN A 126 -1.28 -4.52 60.30
N GLU A 127 -1.38 -3.34 59.67
CA GLU A 127 -2.06 -2.17 60.24
C GLU A 127 -3.05 -1.44 59.30
N TYR A 128 -3.08 -1.70 57.99
CA TYR A 128 -3.90 -0.93 57.03
C TYR A 128 -5.43 -1.03 57.30
N GLU A 129 -5.88 -2.12 57.91
CA GLU A 129 -7.28 -2.26 58.38
C GLU A 129 -7.59 -1.32 59.57
N ASN A 130 -6.59 -0.95 60.36
CA ASN A 130 -6.68 -0.01 61.50
C ASN A 130 -6.57 1.47 61.07
N PHE A 131 -6.40 1.78 59.79
CA PHE A 131 -6.50 3.16 59.30
C PHE A 131 -7.97 3.58 59.29
N HIS A 132 -8.34 4.58 60.06
CA HIS A 132 -9.71 5.09 60.19
C HIS A 132 -9.83 6.56 59.75
N GLN A 133 -8.73 7.32 59.79
CA GLN A 133 -8.69 8.72 59.38
C GLN A 133 -8.33 8.85 57.87
N PRO A 134 -9.24 9.31 57.00
CA PRO A 134 -8.99 9.38 55.57
C PRO A 134 -7.81 10.30 55.23
N ARG A 135 -7.61 11.38 55.99
CA ARG A 135 -6.47 12.28 55.80
C ARG A 135 -5.12 11.56 55.93
N TYR A 136 -5.00 10.56 56.80
CA TYR A 136 -3.80 9.73 56.92
C TYR A 136 -3.71 8.70 55.78
N ILE A 137 -4.83 8.09 55.36
CA ILE A 137 -4.91 7.25 54.15
C ILE A 137 -4.41 8.01 52.91
N ILE A 138 -4.91 9.23 52.68
CA ILE A 138 -4.57 10.08 51.54
C ILE A 138 -3.12 10.55 51.58
N THR A 139 -2.65 11.01 52.75
CA THR A 139 -1.25 11.45 52.92
C THR A 139 -0.30 10.27 52.73
N PHE A 140 -0.69 9.06 53.17
CA PHE A 140 0.04 7.84 52.86
C PHE A 140 0.04 7.54 51.36
N LEU A 141 -1.12 7.43 50.70
CA LEU A 141 -1.24 7.09 49.27
C LEU A 141 -0.39 8.00 48.38
N LEU A 142 -0.43 9.32 48.61
CA LEU A 142 0.37 10.29 47.85
C LEU A 142 1.87 10.04 48.01
N ASN A 143 2.34 9.93 49.26
CA ASN A 143 3.78 9.87 49.55
C ASN A 143 4.37 8.46 49.31
N PHE A 144 3.58 7.40 49.52
CA PHE A 144 3.93 6.06 49.10
C PHE A 144 4.04 5.97 47.57
N GLY A 145 3.09 6.56 46.84
CA GLY A 145 3.19 6.71 45.38
C GLY A 145 4.45 7.45 44.93
N LYS A 146 4.86 8.52 45.65
CA LYS A 146 6.15 9.20 45.43
C LYS A 146 7.36 8.28 45.67
N ILE A 147 7.39 7.51 46.76
CA ILE A 147 8.49 6.57 47.06
C ILE A 147 8.59 5.50 45.97
N ILE A 148 7.46 4.86 45.64
CA ILE A 148 7.34 3.85 44.57
C ILE A 148 7.84 4.40 43.22
N ARG A 149 7.58 5.68 42.92
CA ARG A 149 8.07 6.34 41.70
C ARG A 149 9.61 6.41 41.63
N VAL A 150 10.34 6.40 42.75
CA VAL A 150 11.81 6.58 42.80
C VAL A 150 12.60 5.26 42.71
N ILE A 151 11.96 4.08 42.84
CA ILE A 151 12.67 2.79 42.82
C ILE A 151 13.28 2.50 41.44
N MET A 152 14.61 2.47 41.34
CA MET A 152 15.32 2.22 40.07
C MET A 152 15.75 0.77 39.87
N GLU A 153 15.81 -0.04 40.94
CA GLU A 153 16.39 -1.39 40.88
C GLU A 153 15.28 -2.46 40.75
N PRO A 154 15.29 -3.32 39.71
CA PRO A 154 14.19 -4.23 39.42
C PRO A 154 13.88 -5.23 40.55
N HIS A 155 14.91 -5.84 41.15
CA HIS A 155 14.73 -6.87 42.18
C HIS A 155 14.00 -6.34 43.42
N LEU A 156 14.37 -5.12 43.88
CA LEU A 156 13.72 -4.44 44.98
C LEU A 156 12.30 -4.01 44.61
N PHE A 157 12.07 -3.61 43.35
CA PHE A 157 10.73 -3.29 42.87
C PHE A 157 9.81 -4.52 42.88
N ASP A 158 10.30 -5.68 42.44
CA ASP A 158 9.52 -6.92 42.43
C ASP A 158 9.24 -7.45 43.86
N GLU A 159 10.19 -7.33 44.79
CA GLU A 159 9.96 -7.60 46.22
C GLU A 159 8.87 -6.68 46.81
N VAL A 160 9.01 -5.36 46.60
CA VAL A 160 8.03 -4.35 47.02
C VAL A 160 6.65 -4.62 46.44
N LYS A 161 6.58 -5.00 45.16
CA LYS A 161 5.34 -5.35 44.45
C LYS A 161 4.70 -6.63 44.97
N ALA A 162 5.49 -7.62 45.37
CA ALA A 162 5.00 -8.87 45.96
C ALA A 162 4.47 -8.69 47.39
N LEU A 163 4.99 -7.71 48.14
CA LEU A 163 4.60 -7.45 49.53
C LEU A 163 3.33 -6.58 49.67
N ILE A 164 2.93 -5.82 48.65
CA ILE A 164 1.75 -4.92 48.73
C ILE A 164 0.43 -5.74 48.69
N PRO A 165 -0.47 -5.63 49.70
CA PRO A 165 -1.77 -6.28 49.68
C PRO A 165 -2.65 -5.69 48.58
N LYS A 166 -3.24 -6.55 47.77
CA LYS A 166 -3.95 -6.17 46.53
C LYS A 166 -5.23 -5.39 46.85
N GLU A 167 -5.85 -5.74 47.98
CA GLU A 167 -7.12 -5.26 48.50
C GLU A 167 -6.99 -3.91 49.23
N MET A 168 -5.77 -3.53 49.67
CA MET A 168 -5.50 -2.33 50.47
C MET A 168 -6.10 -1.06 49.84
N VAL A 169 -5.96 -0.91 48.53
CA VAL A 169 -6.47 0.24 47.78
C VAL A 169 -7.99 0.29 47.78
N SER A 170 -8.69 -0.84 47.58
CA SER A 170 -10.15 -0.88 47.69
C SER A 170 -10.61 -0.55 49.11
N VAL A 171 -9.96 -1.13 50.14
CA VAL A 171 -10.26 -0.83 51.56
C VAL A 171 -10.08 0.66 51.87
N PHE A 172 -8.99 1.27 51.40
CA PHE A 172 -8.72 2.70 51.56
C PHE A 172 -9.73 3.59 50.83
N LEU A 173 -10.15 3.23 49.62
CA LEU A 173 -11.16 3.97 48.86
C LEU A 173 -12.57 3.85 49.50
N LYS A 174 -12.96 2.66 49.97
CA LYS A 174 -14.23 2.44 50.69
C LYS A 174 -14.31 3.27 51.98
N LYS A 175 -13.20 3.34 52.74
CA LYS A 175 -13.07 4.18 53.93
C LYS A 175 -13.17 5.67 53.60
N LEU A 176 -12.52 6.12 52.52
CA LEU A 176 -12.61 7.50 52.05
C LEU A 176 -14.05 7.88 51.67
N ILE A 177 -14.71 7.08 50.82
CA ILE A 177 -16.09 7.33 50.37
C ILE A 177 -17.07 7.33 51.56
N THR A 178 -16.95 6.38 52.48
CA THR A 178 -17.77 6.33 53.71
C THR A 178 -17.66 7.63 54.52
N TYR A 179 -16.45 8.20 54.62
CA TYR A 179 -16.23 9.48 55.30
C TYR A 179 -16.79 10.69 54.53
N MET A 180 -16.81 10.66 53.19
CA MET A 180 -17.44 11.72 52.40
C MET A 180 -18.94 11.78 52.66
N ASN A 181 -19.61 10.63 52.54
CA ASN A 181 -21.07 10.50 52.73
C ASN A 181 -21.49 10.93 54.14
N ASN A 182 -20.67 10.62 55.15
CA ASN A 182 -20.90 11.05 56.54
C ASN A 182 -20.65 12.56 56.76
N ASN A 183 -19.91 13.24 55.88
CA ASN A 183 -19.65 14.69 55.97
C ASN A 183 -20.57 15.55 55.09
N GLU A 184 -21.21 15.01 54.05
CA GLU A 184 -22.33 15.71 53.41
C GLU A 184 -23.43 16.06 54.43
N GLN A 185 -23.64 15.19 55.43
CA GLN A 185 -24.61 15.40 56.51
C GLN A 185 -24.14 16.41 57.58
N SER A 186 -22.85 16.75 57.66
CA SER A 186 -22.29 17.61 58.72
C SER A 186 -22.20 19.09 58.34
N ASN A 187 -22.36 19.42 57.05
CA ASN A 187 -22.41 20.78 56.51
C ASN A 187 -21.19 21.67 56.88
N ASN A 188 -20.03 21.04 57.15
CA ASN A 188 -18.84 21.72 57.67
C ASN A 188 -17.94 22.29 56.55
N PRO A 189 -17.79 23.63 56.45
CA PRO A 189 -17.09 24.27 55.33
C PRO A 189 -15.55 24.14 55.36
N GLU A 190 -14.94 23.58 56.41
CA GLU A 190 -13.47 23.41 56.50
C GLU A 190 -12.94 22.17 55.75
N SER A 191 -13.80 21.33 55.16
CA SER A 191 -13.37 20.09 54.50
C SER A 191 -12.50 20.36 53.26
N ARG A 192 -11.20 20.04 53.32
CA ARG A 192 -10.26 20.09 52.18
C ARG A 192 -10.42 18.91 51.21
N LEU A 193 -11.65 18.45 51.04
CA LEU A 193 -11.97 17.17 50.40
C LEU A 193 -11.59 17.18 48.90
N ASP A 194 -11.58 18.36 48.28
CA ASP A 194 -11.09 18.60 46.91
C ASP A 194 -9.58 18.33 46.77
N GLN A 195 -8.77 18.84 47.71
CA GLN A 195 -7.33 18.57 47.79
C GLN A 195 -7.08 17.08 48.03
N ASP A 196 -7.87 16.50 48.93
CA ASP A 196 -7.70 15.15 49.46
C ASP A 196 -8.03 14.08 48.40
N ILE A 197 -9.14 14.23 47.66
CA ILE A 197 -9.47 13.37 46.50
C ILE A 197 -8.38 13.47 45.42
N ALA A 198 -7.96 14.68 45.07
CA ALA A 198 -6.94 14.92 44.04
C ALA A 198 -5.58 14.29 44.41
N GLN A 199 -5.20 14.31 45.69
CA GLN A 199 -3.98 13.69 46.17
C GLN A 199 -4.06 12.16 46.22
N ALA A 200 -5.24 11.59 46.52
CA ALA A 200 -5.47 10.14 46.41
C ALA A 200 -5.32 9.66 44.95
N PHE A 201 -5.98 10.30 43.98
CA PHE A 201 -5.84 9.96 42.56
C PHE A 201 -4.39 10.08 42.07
N LEU A 202 -3.65 11.12 42.48
CA LEU A 202 -2.25 11.29 42.10
C LEU A 202 -1.35 10.19 42.67
N GLY A 203 -1.53 9.83 43.95
CA GLY A 203 -0.78 8.74 44.61
C GLY A 203 -1.01 7.39 43.94
N LEU A 204 -2.29 7.05 43.72
CA LEU A 204 -2.70 5.84 43.00
C LEU A 204 -2.18 5.82 41.56
N GLY A 205 -2.19 6.96 40.86
CA GLY A 205 -1.60 7.11 39.54
C GLY A 205 -0.10 6.79 39.48
N TYR A 206 0.68 7.23 40.48
CA TYR A 206 2.11 6.88 40.56
C TYR A 206 2.34 5.39 40.83
N MET A 207 1.51 4.76 41.66
CA MET A 207 1.58 3.31 41.92
C MET A 207 1.18 2.51 40.66
N ALA A 208 0.10 2.89 40.00
CA ALA A 208 -0.41 2.27 38.78
C ALA A 208 0.61 2.35 37.64
N LYS A 209 1.17 3.55 37.36
CA LYS A 209 2.17 3.74 36.31
C LYS A 209 3.46 2.94 36.52
N ARG A 210 3.78 2.56 37.76
CA ARG A 210 4.89 1.66 38.06
C ARG A 210 4.55 0.18 37.89
N GLY A 211 3.29 -0.19 37.67
CA GLY A 211 2.86 -1.58 37.53
C GLY A 211 2.67 -2.31 38.87
N ILE A 212 2.34 -1.57 39.93
CA ILE A 212 1.78 -2.15 41.16
C ILE A 212 0.33 -2.59 40.87
N PRO A 213 -0.07 -3.83 41.21
CA PRO A 213 -1.43 -4.32 40.93
C PRO A 213 -2.42 -3.70 41.93
N LEU A 214 -3.21 -2.71 41.48
CA LEU A 214 -4.23 -2.06 42.31
C LEU A 214 -5.60 -2.67 42.04
N ILE A 215 -6.27 -3.21 43.07
CA ILE A 215 -7.71 -3.49 42.97
C ILE A 215 -8.46 -2.17 43.18
N VAL A 216 -8.96 -1.60 42.09
CA VAL A 216 -9.80 -0.40 42.10
C VAL A 216 -11.15 -0.73 41.49
N GLU A 217 -12.20 -0.64 42.29
CA GLU A 217 -13.57 -0.83 41.84
C GLU A 217 -14.05 0.44 41.09
N SER A 218 -14.62 0.26 39.89
CA SER A 218 -14.96 1.36 38.97
C SER A 218 -15.88 2.41 39.59
N GLU A 219 -16.80 1.97 40.46
CA GLU A 219 -17.71 2.83 41.22
C GLU A 219 -16.97 3.80 42.16
N HIS A 220 -15.80 3.42 42.71
CA HIS A 220 -15.03 4.32 43.57
C HIS A 220 -14.46 5.50 42.79
N ILE A 221 -13.89 5.24 41.60
CA ILE A 221 -13.36 6.30 40.74
C ILE A 221 -14.49 7.23 40.30
N TYR A 222 -15.64 6.65 39.89
CA TYR A 222 -16.83 7.40 39.51
C TYR A 222 -17.29 8.35 40.65
N VAL A 223 -17.59 7.80 41.84
CA VAL A 223 -18.09 8.58 42.99
C VAL A 223 -17.10 9.67 43.41
N LEU A 224 -15.80 9.36 43.48
CA LEU A 224 -14.79 10.34 43.88
C LEU A 224 -14.59 11.45 42.84
N LEU A 225 -14.72 11.15 41.54
CA LEU A 225 -14.61 12.15 40.48
C LEU A 225 -15.83 13.08 40.44
N SER A 226 -17.04 12.53 40.52
CA SER A 226 -18.27 13.34 40.60
C SER A 226 -18.26 14.24 41.84
N GLU A 227 -17.76 13.75 42.98
CA GLU A 227 -17.68 14.55 44.21
C GLU A 227 -16.63 15.66 44.13
N LEU A 228 -15.50 15.42 43.44
CA LEU A 228 -14.53 16.47 43.13
C LEU A 228 -15.16 17.54 42.23
N ALA A 229 -15.88 17.14 41.17
CA ALA A 229 -16.54 18.06 40.23
C ALA A 229 -17.59 18.97 40.90
N LYS A 230 -18.34 18.47 41.90
CA LYS A 230 -19.26 19.28 42.72
C LYS A 230 -18.54 20.30 43.63
N ARG A 231 -17.34 19.98 44.13
CA ARG A 231 -16.70 20.71 45.24
C ARG A 231 -15.66 21.75 44.83
N ILE A 232 -15.20 21.74 43.59
CA ILE A 232 -14.24 22.75 43.11
C ILE A 232 -14.83 24.16 43.23
N GLN A 233 -14.13 25.03 43.97
CA GLN A 233 -14.52 26.43 44.13
C GLN A 233 -13.70 27.34 43.19
N LYS A 234 -14.41 28.05 42.31
CA LYS A 234 -13.85 28.96 41.28
C LYS A 234 -13.09 30.18 41.83
N THR A 235 -13.02 30.32 43.14
CA THR A 235 -12.28 31.37 43.87
C THR A 235 -10.96 30.86 44.48
N ASN A 236 -10.75 29.54 44.52
CA ASN A 236 -9.58 28.93 45.15
C ASN A 236 -8.40 28.82 44.17
N LYS A 237 -7.33 29.60 44.38
CA LYS A 237 -6.08 29.51 43.60
C LYS A 237 -5.47 28.10 43.50
N LYS A 238 -5.78 27.18 44.42
CA LYS A 238 -5.29 25.79 44.38
C LYS A 238 -6.16 24.83 43.57
N ALA A 239 -7.37 25.22 43.19
CA ALA A 239 -8.29 24.35 42.44
C ALA A 239 -7.64 23.82 41.14
N ALA A 240 -6.88 24.66 40.43
CA ALA A 240 -6.14 24.26 39.22
C ALA A 240 -5.23 23.05 39.48
N GLN A 241 -4.45 23.10 40.56
CA GLN A 241 -3.54 22.04 40.97
C GLN A 241 -4.31 20.78 41.41
N HIS A 242 -5.49 20.93 42.05
CA HIS A 242 -6.31 19.79 42.45
C HIS A 242 -6.88 19.07 41.22
N ILE A 243 -7.44 19.81 40.25
CA ILE A 243 -7.95 19.27 38.99
C ILE A 243 -6.83 18.60 38.18
N SER A 244 -5.70 19.28 38.01
CA SER A 244 -4.46 18.80 37.37
C SER A 244 -3.98 17.48 37.95
N ASN A 245 -3.86 17.39 39.29
CA ASN A 245 -3.43 16.18 39.98
C ASN A 245 -4.44 15.03 39.82
N ALA A 246 -5.74 15.31 39.83
CA ALA A 246 -6.79 14.30 39.65
C ALA A 246 -6.79 13.74 38.21
N LEU A 247 -6.83 14.60 37.20
CA LEU A 247 -6.84 14.19 35.78
C LEU A 247 -5.55 13.46 35.40
N PHE A 248 -4.39 13.93 35.87
CA PHE A 248 -3.11 13.24 35.65
C PHE A 248 -3.04 11.91 36.42
N GLY A 249 -3.55 11.85 37.65
CA GLY A 249 -3.68 10.61 38.41
C GLY A 249 -4.50 9.56 37.67
N LEU A 250 -5.70 9.92 37.24
CA LEU A 250 -6.61 9.07 36.45
C LEU A 250 -6.00 8.64 35.11
N GLY A 251 -5.31 9.55 34.40
CA GLY A 251 -4.57 9.20 33.19
C GLY A 251 -3.47 8.17 33.42
N ASN A 252 -2.75 8.25 34.53
CA ASN A 252 -1.73 7.25 34.89
C ASN A 252 -2.36 5.90 35.31
N ILE A 253 -3.54 5.89 35.94
CA ILE A 253 -4.33 4.67 36.22
C ILE A 253 -4.79 4.03 34.90
N ALA A 254 -5.33 4.83 33.98
CA ALA A 254 -5.77 4.39 32.66
C ALA A 254 -4.62 3.83 31.80
N GLN A 255 -3.45 4.48 31.83
CA GLN A 255 -2.24 4.04 31.12
C GLN A 255 -1.69 2.71 31.66
N ALA A 256 -1.98 2.36 32.91
CA ALA A 256 -1.64 1.07 33.51
C ALA A 256 -2.59 -0.09 33.11
N GLY A 257 -3.58 0.17 32.24
CA GLY A 257 -4.56 -0.82 31.80
C GLY A 257 -5.70 -1.09 32.79
N ILE A 258 -5.78 -0.32 33.88
CA ILE A 258 -6.90 -0.41 34.84
C ILE A 258 -8.12 0.26 34.20
N SER A 259 -9.15 -0.52 33.88
CA SER A 259 -10.39 -0.05 33.28
C SER A 259 -11.33 0.53 34.34
N PHE A 260 -11.93 1.69 34.05
CA PHE A 260 -12.91 2.35 34.91
C PHE A 260 -13.86 3.25 34.11
N SER A 261 -14.94 3.70 34.77
CA SER A 261 -16.02 4.52 34.21
C SER A 261 -16.05 5.92 34.83
N ILE A 262 -16.30 6.95 34.01
CA ILE A 262 -16.44 8.36 34.40
C ILE A 262 -17.60 9.01 33.63
N ASP A 263 -18.30 9.99 34.20
CA ASP A 263 -19.25 10.80 33.43
C ASP A 263 -18.47 11.88 32.64
N PRO A 264 -18.61 11.97 31.30
CA PRO A 264 -18.03 13.06 30.51
C PRO A 264 -18.38 14.46 31.02
N LYS A 265 -19.53 14.65 31.70
CA LYS A 265 -19.95 15.92 32.28
C LYS A 265 -19.10 16.33 33.48
N ASP A 266 -18.67 15.38 34.31
CA ASP A 266 -17.79 15.68 35.44
C ASP A 266 -16.42 16.14 34.93
N VAL A 267 -15.91 15.49 33.88
CA VAL A 267 -14.69 15.92 33.20
C VAL A 267 -14.87 17.31 32.60
N HIS A 268 -15.92 17.55 31.80
CA HIS A 268 -16.21 18.86 31.21
C HIS A 268 -16.33 19.97 32.28
N THR A 269 -17.02 19.69 33.39
CA THR A 269 -17.13 20.61 34.53
C THR A 269 -15.75 20.93 35.10
N LEU A 270 -14.90 19.92 35.33
CA LEU A 270 -13.54 20.11 35.81
C LEU A 270 -12.66 20.91 34.81
N LEU A 271 -12.85 20.76 33.50
CA LEU A 271 -12.10 21.54 32.49
C LEU A 271 -12.58 23.01 32.41
N MET A 272 -13.89 23.24 32.49
CA MET A 272 -14.49 24.58 32.60
C MET A 272 -14.03 25.30 33.87
N ASP A 273 -14.01 24.58 34.99
CA ASP A 273 -13.61 25.11 36.29
C ASP A 273 -12.11 25.38 36.37
N LEU A 274 -11.29 24.49 35.80
CA LEU A 274 -9.85 24.70 35.59
C LEU A 274 -9.64 26.00 34.82
N ASN A 275 -10.24 26.14 33.64
CA ASN A 275 -10.09 27.32 32.79
C ASN A 275 -10.49 28.63 33.51
N ALA A 276 -11.55 28.60 34.33
CA ALA A 276 -11.95 29.74 35.16
C ALA A 276 -10.89 30.15 36.19
N VAL A 277 -10.20 29.19 36.83
CA VAL A 277 -9.17 29.49 37.84
C VAL A 277 -7.77 29.72 37.28
N LEU A 278 -7.45 29.31 36.05
CA LEU A 278 -6.12 29.52 35.42
C LEU A 278 -5.70 31.00 35.39
N GLY A 279 -6.65 31.94 35.34
CA GLY A 279 -6.39 33.38 35.42
C GLY A 279 -5.91 33.88 36.79
N MET A 280 -6.09 33.07 37.84
CA MET A 280 -5.68 33.40 39.22
C MET A 280 -4.38 32.69 39.65
N VAL A 281 -3.86 31.77 38.84
CA VAL A 281 -2.73 30.89 39.20
C VAL A 281 -1.41 31.52 38.75
N ASP A 282 -0.39 31.47 39.60
CA ASP A 282 0.89 32.14 39.34
C ASP A 282 1.79 31.35 38.36
N LYS A 283 1.57 30.02 38.20
CA LYS A 283 2.35 29.09 37.34
C LYS A 283 1.49 28.03 36.62
N PRO A 284 0.46 28.41 35.84
CA PRO A 284 -0.57 27.50 35.33
C PRO A 284 -0.09 26.48 34.28
N THR A 285 1.07 26.68 33.64
CA THR A 285 1.53 25.84 32.51
C THR A 285 1.76 24.37 32.88
N GLN A 286 2.10 24.07 34.14
CA GLN A 286 2.22 22.69 34.62
C GLN A 286 0.86 22.04 34.86
N ASP A 287 -0.13 22.82 35.33
CA ASP A 287 -1.47 22.28 35.59
C ASP A 287 -2.22 21.99 34.28
N ILE A 288 -2.01 22.81 33.26
CA ILE A 288 -2.55 22.56 31.92
C ILE A 288 -1.87 21.34 31.27
N SER A 289 -0.53 21.24 31.30
CA SER A 289 0.20 20.15 30.65
C SER A 289 -0.10 18.78 31.27
N ASN A 290 -0.20 18.72 32.60
CA ASN A 290 -0.61 17.53 33.35
C ASN A 290 -2.06 17.14 33.04
N SER A 291 -2.98 18.12 32.96
CA SER A 291 -4.38 17.87 32.60
C SER A 291 -4.50 17.30 31.18
N LEU A 292 -3.86 17.92 30.19
CA LEU A 292 -3.91 17.46 28.79
C LEU A 292 -3.28 16.08 28.60
N LEU A 293 -2.18 15.77 29.30
CA LEU A 293 -1.59 14.44 29.30
C LEU A 293 -2.51 13.41 30.01
N GLY A 294 -3.15 13.79 31.11
CA GLY A 294 -4.11 12.96 31.82
C GLY A 294 -5.33 12.57 30.96
N LEU A 295 -5.94 13.57 30.31
CA LEU A 295 -7.01 13.39 29.31
C LEU A 295 -6.55 12.47 28.16
N GLY A 296 -5.34 12.71 27.63
CA GLY A 296 -4.78 11.89 26.56
C GLY A 296 -4.62 10.42 26.93
N CYS A 297 -4.06 10.12 28.09
CA CYS A 297 -3.96 8.72 28.54
C CYS A 297 -5.34 8.06 28.75
N MET A 298 -6.34 8.78 29.28
CA MET A 298 -7.71 8.25 29.40
C MET A 298 -8.39 8.03 28.05
N ALA A 299 -8.12 8.90 27.06
CA ALA A 299 -8.62 8.75 25.69
C ALA A 299 -7.96 7.57 24.96
N GLN A 300 -6.63 7.42 25.06
CA GLN A 300 -5.89 6.30 24.48
C GLN A 300 -6.36 4.95 25.03
N SER A 301 -6.61 4.85 26.34
CA SER A 301 -7.18 3.66 26.99
C SER A 301 -8.69 3.49 26.76
N LYS A 302 -9.32 4.31 25.92
CA LYS A 302 -10.75 4.27 25.55
C LYS A 302 -11.73 4.45 26.71
N ILE A 303 -11.27 5.01 27.83
CA ILE A 303 -12.10 5.33 28.99
C ILE A 303 -12.86 6.63 28.75
N LEU A 304 -12.17 7.62 28.19
CA LEU A 304 -12.70 8.96 27.92
C LEU A 304 -12.89 9.14 26.41
N LEU A 305 -14.02 8.68 25.88
CA LEU A 305 -14.36 8.72 24.45
C LEU A 305 -15.18 9.95 24.03
N GLN A 306 -15.57 10.80 24.98
CA GLN A 306 -16.32 12.04 24.73
C GLN A 306 -15.72 13.16 25.59
N ILE A 307 -15.08 14.14 24.92
CA ILE A 307 -14.65 15.45 25.44
C ILE A 307 -15.08 16.46 24.37
N ASP A 308 -15.47 17.68 24.74
CA ASP A 308 -15.66 18.73 23.74
C ASP A 308 -14.28 19.16 23.17
N PRO A 309 -14.06 19.11 21.83
CA PRO A 309 -12.84 19.64 21.23
C PRO A 309 -12.55 21.10 21.60
N ALA A 310 -13.58 21.89 21.95
CA ALA A 310 -13.43 23.26 22.43
C ALA A 310 -12.69 23.33 23.77
N ASP A 311 -12.94 22.42 24.73
CA ASP A 311 -12.24 22.40 26.03
C ASP A 311 -10.74 22.19 25.84
N ILE A 312 -10.40 21.23 24.97
CA ILE A 312 -9.03 20.87 24.60
C ILE A 312 -8.33 22.05 23.90
N GLN A 313 -9.02 22.71 22.97
CA GLN A 313 -8.50 23.86 22.25
C GLN A 313 -8.31 25.09 23.16
N VAL A 314 -9.23 25.34 24.09
CA VAL A 314 -9.12 26.42 25.08
C VAL A 314 -7.90 26.19 25.98
N LEU A 315 -7.76 25.00 26.56
CA LEU A 315 -6.62 24.70 27.43
C LEU A 315 -5.28 24.79 26.68
N PHE A 316 -5.22 24.29 25.44
CA PHE A 316 -4.05 24.43 24.58
C PHE A 316 -3.66 25.91 24.37
N MET A 317 -4.63 26.78 24.03
CA MET A 317 -4.38 28.22 23.89
C MET A 317 -3.89 28.86 25.21
N GLN A 318 -4.54 28.54 26.34
CA GLN A 318 -4.12 29.08 27.65
C GLN A 318 -2.67 28.73 28.02
N LEU A 319 -2.14 27.59 27.54
CA LEU A 319 -0.74 27.23 27.69
C LEU A 319 0.17 27.96 26.71
N VAL A 320 -0.19 28.03 25.43
CA VAL A 320 0.58 28.71 24.36
C VAL A 320 0.81 30.20 24.70
N ASP A 321 -0.19 30.86 25.27
CA ASP A 321 -0.13 32.26 25.72
C ASP A 321 0.81 32.48 26.91
N ARG A 322 1.11 31.42 27.69
CA ARG A 322 1.87 31.49 28.97
C ARG A 322 3.20 30.73 28.96
N LEU A 323 3.64 30.21 27.81
CA LEU A 323 4.96 29.56 27.64
C LEU A 323 6.12 30.43 28.14
N ASP A 324 6.04 31.74 27.85
CA ASP A 324 7.09 32.70 28.11
C ASP A 324 7.36 32.90 29.62
N THR A 325 6.34 32.69 30.47
CA THR A 325 6.39 32.88 31.94
C THR A 325 6.57 31.58 32.74
N SER A 326 7.03 30.48 32.11
CA SER A 326 7.07 29.14 32.71
C SER A 326 8.46 28.70 33.19
N ASP A 327 8.56 28.19 34.42
CA ASP A 327 9.79 27.67 35.06
C ASP A 327 10.24 26.29 34.56
N LYS A 328 9.30 25.37 34.27
CA LYS A 328 9.58 24.00 33.78
C LYS A 328 8.96 23.73 32.39
N PRO A 329 9.31 24.53 31.36
CA PRO A 329 8.57 24.57 30.10
C PRO A 329 8.81 23.37 29.18
N THR A 330 10.01 22.77 29.15
CA THR A 330 10.34 21.68 28.22
C THR A 330 9.42 20.47 28.45
N GLN A 331 9.30 20.03 29.70
CA GLN A 331 8.36 18.99 30.12
C GLN A 331 6.91 19.37 29.89
N ASN A 332 6.54 20.63 30.13
CA ASN A 332 5.17 21.10 29.88
C ASN A 332 4.82 21.06 28.38
N ILE A 333 5.77 21.38 27.50
CA ILE A 333 5.60 21.29 26.03
C ILE A 333 5.49 19.82 25.62
N GLY A 334 6.42 18.95 26.05
CA GLY A 334 6.41 17.52 25.75
C GLY A 334 5.14 16.82 26.22
N ASN A 335 4.74 17.01 27.48
CA ASN A 335 3.50 16.45 28.03
C ASN A 335 2.25 16.95 27.28
N THR A 336 2.21 18.22 26.89
CA THR A 336 1.09 18.81 26.14
C THR A 336 0.97 18.20 24.74
N LEU A 337 2.08 18.14 23.99
CA LEU A 337 2.10 17.56 22.65
C LEU A 337 1.76 16.06 22.70
N LEU A 338 2.29 15.31 23.67
CA LEU A 338 1.98 13.89 23.85
C LEU A 338 0.51 13.67 24.19
N GLY A 339 -0.06 14.46 25.12
CA GLY A 339 -1.48 14.41 25.48
C GLY A 339 -2.39 14.66 24.27
N LEU A 340 -2.12 15.72 23.50
CA LEU A 340 -2.85 16.01 22.26
C LEU A 340 -2.68 14.91 21.21
N GLY A 341 -1.50 14.30 21.12
CA GLY A 341 -1.25 13.13 20.27
C GLY A 341 -2.10 11.93 20.66
N TYR A 342 -2.20 11.60 21.96
CA TYR A 342 -3.05 10.52 22.44
C TYR A 342 -4.56 10.82 22.25
N ILE A 343 -5.00 12.07 22.47
CA ILE A 343 -6.37 12.54 22.17
C ILE A 343 -6.68 12.32 20.68
N ALA A 344 -5.78 12.73 19.79
CA ALA A 344 -5.95 12.54 18.35
C ALA A 344 -5.91 11.05 17.93
N GLN A 345 -5.02 10.26 18.54
CA GLN A 345 -4.92 8.81 18.31
C GLN A 345 -6.21 8.06 18.71
N ALA A 346 -6.92 8.54 19.72
CA ALA A 346 -8.22 8.02 20.14
C ALA A 346 -9.38 8.36 19.15
N GLY A 347 -9.10 9.14 18.09
CA GLY A 347 -10.08 9.52 17.08
C GLY A 347 -10.78 10.86 17.35
N MET A 348 -10.34 11.65 18.34
CA MET A 348 -10.90 12.97 18.58
C MET A 348 -10.29 14.01 17.62
N HIS A 349 -11.14 14.66 16.83
CA HIS A 349 -10.71 15.71 15.91
C HIS A 349 -10.80 17.10 16.55
N PHE A 350 -9.70 17.83 16.50
CA PHE A 350 -9.57 19.23 16.94
C PHE A 350 -8.73 20.03 15.93
N THR A 351 -8.62 21.35 16.11
CA THR A 351 -7.82 22.22 15.22
C THR A 351 -6.67 22.90 15.97
N ILE A 352 -5.52 23.00 15.32
CA ILE A 352 -4.34 23.71 15.83
C ILE A 352 -3.78 24.61 14.71
N ASP A 353 -3.47 25.87 15.03
CA ASP A 353 -2.69 26.74 14.14
C ASP A 353 -1.21 26.30 14.17
N SER A 354 -0.62 26.09 12.99
CA SER A 354 0.81 25.80 12.83
C SER A 354 1.71 26.82 13.55
N LYS A 355 1.29 28.08 13.69
CA LYS A 355 2.03 29.10 14.47
C LYS A 355 2.20 28.71 15.94
N ASN A 356 1.21 28.02 16.52
CA ASN A 356 1.25 27.58 17.91
C ASN A 356 2.19 26.38 18.07
N ILE A 357 2.19 25.45 17.09
CA ILE A 357 3.21 24.39 17.02
C ILE A 357 4.61 25.01 16.92
N HIS A 358 4.84 25.94 15.99
CA HIS A 358 6.14 26.60 15.85
C HIS A 358 6.55 27.34 17.14
N LYS A 359 5.64 28.12 17.78
CA LYS A 359 5.94 28.76 19.09
C LYS A 359 6.35 27.74 20.16
N LEU A 360 5.69 26.58 20.23
CA LEU A 360 6.04 25.49 21.14
C LEU A 360 7.43 24.91 20.83
N LEU A 361 7.73 24.64 19.56
CA LEU A 361 9.01 24.06 19.14
C LEU A 361 10.18 25.04 19.33
N THR A 362 10.03 26.30 18.96
CA THR A 362 11.06 27.33 19.20
C THR A 362 11.33 27.52 20.70
N GLN A 363 10.29 27.50 21.55
CA GLN A 363 10.44 27.57 23.01
C GLN A 363 11.09 26.31 23.63
N LEU A 364 10.85 25.14 23.05
CA LEU A 364 11.50 23.89 23.44
C LEU A 364 13.00 23.94 23.06
N ILE A 365 13.32 24.21 21.80
CA ILE A 365 14.68 24.34 21.25
C ILE A 365 15.50 25.35 22.07
N HIS A 366 15.01 26.58 22.19
CA HIS A 366 15.71 27.69 22.87
C HIS A 366 16.06 27.40 24.34
N ARG A 367 15.36 26.45 24.98
CA ARG A 367 15.54 26.11 26.40
C ARG A 367 16.35 24.82 26.58
N LEU A 368 16.23 23.84 25.68
CA LEU A 368 17.17 22.73 25.53
C LEU A 368 18.60 23.24 25.26
N GLU A 369 18.74 24.25 24.38
CA GLU A 369 20.02 24.93 24.10
C GLU A 369 20.62 25.61 25.33
N LYS A 370 19.77 26.11 26.24
CA LYS A 370 20.18 26.71 27.54
C LYS A 370 20.50 25.69 28.63
N GLY A 371 20.59 24.40 28.30
CA GLY A 371 21.02 23.35 29.22
C GLY A 371 19.91 22.58 29.93
N TYR A 372 18.63 22.86 29.66
CA TYR A 372 17.50 22.07 30.18
C TYR A 372 17.28 20.78 29.35
N ARG A 373 18.37 20.01 29.16
CA ARG A 373 18.48 18.89 28.23
C ARG A 373 17.87 17.62 28.80
N PHE A 374 16.76 17.17 28.21
CA PHE A 374 16.10 15.90 28.53
C PHE A 374 15.57 15.25 27.24
N ALA A 375 15.99 14.02 26.94
CA ALA A 375 15.52 13.28 25.76
C ALA A 375 14.02 12.88 25.85
N GLU A 376 13.44 12.85 27.05
CA GLU A 376 12.02 12.54 27.26
C GLU A 376 11.12 13.63 26.66
N ASP A 377 11.41 14.90 26.95
CA ASP A 377 10.64 16.05 26.45
C ASP A 377 10.66 16.13 24.91
N ILE A 378 11.79 15.76 24.30
CA ILE A 378 11.96 15.69 22.84
C ILE A 378 11.15 14.51 22.27
N SER A 379 11.25 13.31 22.86
CA SER A 379 10.53 12.12 22.35
C SER A 379 9.02 12.25 22.48
N HIS A 380 8.54 12.80 23.60
CA HIS A 380 7.13 13.12 23.84
C HIS A 380 6.60 14.12 22.80
N SER A 381 7.40 15.13 22.44
CA SER A 381 7.06 16.08 21.39
C SER A 381 6.92 15.40 20.02
N PHE A 382 7.90 14.56 19.62
CA PHE A 382 7.84 13.84 18.35
C PHE A 382 6.69 12.83 18.27
N VAL A 383 6.43 12.06 19.34
CA VAL A 383 5.30 11.11 19.39
C VAL A 383 3.97 11.85 19.34
N GLY A 384 3.85 12.95 20.09
CA GLY A 384 2.64 13.78 20.11
C GLY A 384 2.27 14.33 18.73
N LEU A 385 3.24 14.98 18.09
CA LEU A 385 3.10 15.51 16.72
C LEU A 385 2.87 14.38 15.71
N GLY A 386 3.56 13.25 15.85
CA GLY A 386 3.39 12.06 15.02
C GLY A 386 1.96 11.51 15.07
N TYR A 387 1.38 11.30 16.26
CA TYR A 387 0.02 10.80 16.38
C TYR A 387 -1.03 11.81 15.92
N MET A 388 -0.85 13.12 16.16
CA MET A 388 -1.72 14.14 15.57
C MET A 388 -1.71 14.08 14.04
N ALA A 389 -0.53 13.95 13.43
CA ALA A 389 -0.40 13.82 11.98
C ALA A 389 -0.98 12.50 11.44
N GLN A 390 -0.78 11.38 12.15
CA GLN A 390 -1.38 10.08 11.82
C GLN A 390 -2.91 10.13 11.84
N ALA A 391 -3.50 10.84 12.80
CA ALA A 391 -4.94 11.06 12.92
C ALA A 391 -5.50 12.08 11.91
N GLY A 392 -4.67 12.64 11.04
CA GLY A 392 -5.07 13.60 10.01
C GLY A 392 -5.26 15.04 10.50
N ILE A 393 -4.84 15.37 11.72
CA ILE A 393 -4.81 16.76 12.21
C ILE A 393 -3.81 17.54 11.35
N ARG A 394 -4.28 18.57 10.65
CA ARG A 394 -3.46 19.31 9.68
C ARG A 394 -2.73 20.48 10.34
N PHE A 395 -1.41 20.41 10.32
CA PHE A 395 -0.49 21.48 10.71
C PHE A 395 0.80 21.37 9.87
N THR A 396 1.69 22.35 10.02
CA THR A 396 3.02 22.38 9.38
C THR A 396 4.09 22.58 10.44
N ILE A 397 5.24 21.94 10.26
CA ILE A 397 6.47 22.14 11.06
C ILE A 397 7.57 22.62 10.10
N ASP A 398 8.46 23.49 10.57
CA ASP A 398 9.66 23.88 9.82
C ASP A 398 10.70 22.75 9.83
N SER A 399 11.37 22.49 8.71
CA SER A 399 12.42 21.45 8.66
C SER A 399 13.58 21.79 9.59
N THR A 400 13.84 23.08 9.85
CA THR A 400 14.88 23.53 10.78
C THR A 400 14.56 23.19 12.24
N ASP A 401 13.29 23.30 12.67
CA ASP A 401 12.84 22.90 14.02
C ASP A 401 13.10 21.39 14.25
N ILE A 402 12.74 20.55 13.27
CA ILE A 402 13.00 19.10 13.31
C ILE A 402 14.50 18.82 13.33
N CYS A 403 15.27 19.50 12.48
CA CYS A 403 16.72 19.37 12.40
C CYS A 403 17.39 19.64 13.76
N GLN A 404 16.98 20.72 14.43
CA GLN A 404 17.60 21.16 15.68
C GLN A 404 17.16 20.30 16.88
N LEU A 405 15.91 19.84 16.93
CA LEU A 405 15.47 18.90 17.98
C LEU A 405 16.19 17.54 17.91
N LEU A 406 16.49 17.04 16.70
CA LEU A 406 17.24 15.79 16.56
C LEU A 406 18.72 15.94 16.91
N ARG A 407 19.34 17.10 16.63
CA ARG A 407 20.68 17.43 17.15
C ARG A 407 20.68 17.50 18.67
N LEU A 408 19.73 18.23 19.25
CA LEU A 408 19.56 18.34 20.71
C LEU A 408 19.32 16.97 21.37
N LEU A 409 18.67 16.02 20.69
CA LEU A 409 18.54 14.64 21.15
C LEU A 409 19.89 13.89 21.16
N VAL A 410 20.68 13.99 20.09
CA VAL A 410 22.05 13.42 20.05
C VAL A 410 22.90 14.01 21.19
N ASP A 411 22.87 15.34 21.36
CA ASP A 411 23.50 16.05 22.47
C ASP A 411 23.07 15.52 23.86
N CYS A 412 21.80 15.11 24.07
CA CYS A 412 21.36 14.49 25.33
C CYS A 412 21.98 13.10 25.54
N LEU A 413 22.04 12.29 24.47
CA LEU A 413 22.51 10.90 24.49
C LEU A 413 24.04 10.78 24.63
N GLU A 414 24.79 11.78 24.14
CA GLU A 414 26.24 11.86 24.37
C GLU A 414 26.57 12.27 25.82
N ASN A 415 25.72 13.07 26.46
CA ASN A 415 25.86 13.47 27.86
C ASN A 415 25.39 12.38 28.87
N GLY A 416 25.18 11.15 28.41
CA GLY A 416 25.03 9.97 29.26
C GLY A 416 23.60 9.52 29.56
N GLU A 417 22.57 10.19 29.03
CA GLU A 417 21.20 9.67 29.08
C GLU A 417 21.11 8.36 28.28
N ARG A 418 20.52 7.30 28.87
CA ARG A 418 20.33 5.97 28.21
C ARG A 418 18.86 5.57 27.88
N PRO A 419 17.97 6.46 27.41
CA PRO A 419 16.59 6.10 27.12
C PRO A 419 16.44 5.55 25.69
N THR A 420 16.71 4.26 25.51
CA THR A 420 16.41 3.51 24.26
C THR A 420 14.99 3.82 23.73
N GLN A 421 14.00 3.87 24.62
CA GLN A 421 12.61 4.19 24.27
C GLN A 421 12.44 5.61 23.70
N ASN A 422 13.22 6.60 24.13
CA ASN A 422 13.10 7.98 23.60
C ASN A 422 13.63 8.07 22.16
N ILE A 423 14.67 7.30 21.81
CA ILE A 423 15.14 7.20 20.43
C ILE A 423 14.06 6.54 19.57
N ALA A 424 13.49 5.42 20.02
CA ALA A 424 12.44 4.71 19.31
C ALA A 424 11.15 5.52 19.13
N ASN A 425 10.72 6.22 20.18
CA ASN A 425 9.61 7.18 20.17
C ASN A 425 9.86 8.30 19.15
N THR A 426 11.08 8.84 19.10
CA THR A 426 11.47 9.87 18.13
C THR A 426 11.39 9.35 16.69
N PHE A 427 11.99 8.20 16.38
CA PHE A 427 11.90 7.60 15.06
C PHE A 427 10.45 7.28 14.64
N LEU A 428 9.63 6.77 15.56
CA LEU A 428 8.22 6.50 15.31
C LEU A 428 7.44 7.79 15.00
N GLY A 429 7.67 8.85 15.79
CA GLY A 429 7.08 10.18 15.58
C GLY A 429 7.46 10.79 14.23
N LEU A 430 8.75 10.79 13.89
CA LEU A 430 9.26 11.18 12.56
C LEU A 430 8.59 10.38 11.44
N GLY A 431 8.43 9.07 11.63
CA GLY A 431 7.78 8.17 10.68
C GLY A 431 6.32 8.55 10.41
N TYR A 432 5.54 8.87 11.44
CA TYR A 432 4.17 9.33 11.27
C TYR A 432 4.08 10.71 10.60
N LEU A 433 4.95 11.66 10.97
CA LEU A 433 5.03 12.99 10.33
C LEU A 433 5.32 12.86 8.83
N ALA A 434 6.34 12.07 8.48
CA ALA A 434 6.72 11.79 7.10
C ALA A 434 5.58 11.10 6.31
N GLN A 435 4.91 10.11 6.91
CA GLN A 435 3.78 9.41 6.30
C GLN A 435 2.56 10.33 6.06
N ALA A 436 2.32 11.31 6.94
CA ALA A 436 1.28 12.32 6.76
C ALA A 436 1.61 13.37 5.69
N GLY A 437 2.80 13.29 5.07
CA GLY A 437 3.25 14.21 4.03
C GLY A 437 3.89 15.49 4.56
N ILE A 438 4.19 15.58 5.87
CA ILE A 438 4.99 16.67 6.43
C ILE A 438 6.44 16.43 6.01
N ARG A 439 6.84 17.08 4.92
CA ARG A 439 8.19 16.99 4.35
C ARG A 439 9.18 17.82 5.16
N PHE A 440 10.35 17.26 5.39
CA PHE A 440 11.49 17.97 5.95
C PHE A 440 12.71 17.79 5.03
N GLU A 441 13.15 18.88 4.42
CA GLU A 441 14.31 18.91 3.51
C GLU A 441 15.62 18.89 4.33
N ILE A 442 16.08 17.69 4.69
CA ILE A 442 17.22 17.50 5.59
C ILE A 442 18.09 16.33 5.09
N ASN A 443 19.42 16.51 5.05
CA ASN A 443 20.35 15.38 5.06
C ASN A 443 20.40 14.81 6.49
N LEU A 444 19.54 13.84 6.79
CA LEU A 444 19.46 13.19 8.10
C LEU A 444 20.49 12.07 8.30
N GLU A 445 21.27 11.69 7.29
CA GLU A 445 22.07 10.47 7.27
C GLU A 445 22.98 10.34 8.52
N THR A 446 23.80 11.35 8.79
CA THR A 446 24.70 11.38 9.96
C THR A 446 23.94 11.37 11.29
N ILE A 447 22.75 11.99 11.36
CA ILE A 447 21.95 12.07 12.59
C ILE A 447 21.24 10.73 12.86
N ILE A 448 20.67 10.11 11.82
CA ILE A 448 20.03 8.80 11.92
C ILE A 448 21.06 7.72 12.28
N ASP A 449 22.24 7.72 11.67
CA ASP A 449 23.30 6.75 12.01
C ASP A 449 23.84 6.95 13.45
N THR A 450 24.00 8.21 13.89
CA THR A 450 24.36 8.51 15.30
C THR A 450 23.28 8.03 16.28
N LEU A 451 22.00 8.25 15.98
CA LEU A 451 20.87 7.79 16.79
C LEU A 451 20.73 6.26 16.79
N LEU A 452 20.96 5.59 15.66
CA LEU A 452 20.99 4.12 15.55
C LEU A 452 22.16 3.52 16.33
N THR A 453 23.35 4.12 16.24
CA THR A 453 24.53 3.70 17.02
C THR A 453 24.29 3.90 18.52
N CYS A 454 23.65 5.00 18.92
CA CYS A 454 23.24 5.23 20.31
C CYS A 454 22.17 4.23 20.76
N LEU A 455 21.19 3.90 19.92
CA LEU A 455 20.16 2.89 20.19
C LEU A 455 20.83 1.54 20.49
N ILE A 456 21.62 1.02 19.55
CA ILE A 456 22.32 -0.27 19.67
C ILE A 456 23.20 -0.33 20.94
N ARG A 457 23.92 0.74 21.24
CA ARG A 457 24.73 0.88 22.48
C ARG A 457 23.88 0.81 23.75
N CYS A 458 22.65 1.33 23.74
CA CYS A 458 21.76 1.37 24.91
C CYS A 458 20.90 0.11 25.08
N LEU A 459 20.53 -0.59 24.01
CA LEU A 459 19.73 -1.83 24.07
C LEU A 459 20.36 -2.88 25.02
N ASN A 460 21.69 -3.06 24.93
CA ASN A 460 22.51 -3.95 25.78
C ASN A 460 22.48 -3.61 27.30
N THR A 461 21.69 -2.62 27.73
CA THR A 461 21.56 -2.19 29.12
C THR A 461 20.11 -2.09 29.61
N GLN A 462 19.13 -2.63 28.86
CA GLN A 462 17.71 -2.58 29.19
C GLN A 462 17.05 -3.96 29.35
N VAL A 463 15.97 -4.00 30.13
CA VAL A 463 15.29 -5.26 30.55
C VAL A 463 14.27 -5.76 29.51
N ARG A 464 13.68 -4.89 28.69
CA ARG A 464 12.69 -5.24 27.64
C ARG A 464 12.82 -4.32 26.40
N PRO A 465 13.80 -4.54 25.51
CA PRO A 465 14.07 -3.63 24.38
C PRO A 465 13.22 -3.83 23.12
N THR A 466 12.40 -4.88 23.03
CA THR A 466 11.76 -5.34 21.77
C THR A 466 10.91 -4.27 21.09
N GLN A 467 10.03 -3.61 21.85
CA GLN A 467 9.16 -2.55 21.34
C GLN A 467 9.95 -1.34 20.83
N ALA A 468 11.10 -1.03 21.46
CA ALA A 468 11.97 0.05 21.02
C ALA A 468 12.64 -0.26 19.68
N ILE A 469 13.07 -1.51 19.47
CA ILE A 469 13.59 -1.98 18.17
C ILE A 469 12.49 -1.87 17.09
N ALA A 470 11.32 -2.44 17.38
CA ALA A 470 10.18 -2.48 16.47
C ALA A 470 9.68 -1.08 16.05
N ASN A 471 9.53 -0.17 17.01
CA ASN A 471 9.15 1.22 16.76
C ASN A 471 10.22 1.98 15.95
N SER A 472 11.51 1.70 16.21
CA SER A 472 12.62 2.32 15.46
C SER A 472 12.62 1.89 13.99
N LEU A 473 12.56 0.58 13.74
CA LEU A 473 12.53 0.02 12.38
C LEU A 473 11.28 0.48 11.61
N LEU A 474 10.10 0.48 12.24
CA LEU A 474 8.86 0.95 11.64
C LEU A 474 8.88 2.46 11.34
N GLY A 475 9.42 3.26 12.26
CA GLY A 475 9.58 4.71 12.11
C GLY A 475 10.48 5.06 10.93
N LEU A 476 11.69 4.48 10.91
CA LEU A 476 12.64 4.60 9.80
C LEU A 476 12.06 4.10 8.47
N GLY A 477 11.30 3.01 8.48
CA GLY A 477 10.56 2.54 7.31
C GLY A 477 9.57 3.56 6.75
N ARG A 478 8.80 4.24 7.61
CA ARG A 478 7.86 5.29 7.16
C ARG A 478 8.58 6.56 6.67
N VAL A 479 9.71 6.93 7.29
CA VAL A 479 10.60 8.00 6.79
C VAL A 479 11.10 7.65 5.37
N ALA A 480 11.57 6.43 5.16
CA ALA A 480 12.02 5.94 3.86
C ALA A 480 10.87 5.92 2.82
N GLN A 481 9.68 5.46 3.21
CA GLN A 481 8.49 5.43 2.35
C GLN A 481 8.06 6.82 1.87
N ALA A 482 8.26 7.86 2.69
CA ALA A 482 8.00 9.25 2.30
C ALA A 482 9.03 9.82 1.30
N GLY A 483 10.07 9.05 0.96
CA GLY A 483 11.13 9.45 0.03
C GLY A 483 12.31 10.16 0.68
N ILE A 484 12.46 10.08 2.00
CA ILE A 484 13.58 10.68 2.73
C ILE A 484 14.72 9.68 2.79
N CYS A 485 15.84 10.01 2.14
CA CYS A 485 17.01 9.14 2.06
C CYS A 485 17.84 9.13 3.35
N PHE A 486 18.24 7.94 3.78
CA PHE A 486 19.28 7.69 4.78
C PHE A 486 19.91 6.32 4.45
N THR A 487 21.05 6.02 5.08
CA THR A 487 21.67 4.68 5.04
C THR A 487 21.53 3.98 6.38
N ILE A 488 21.57 2.65 6.36
CA ILE A 488 21.65 1.80 7.55
C ILE A 488 22.62 0.66 7.24
N ASP A 489 23.60 0.44 8.11
CA ASP A 489 24.52 -0.69 7.95
C ASP A 489 23.74 -2.02 8.02
N SER A 490 24.11 -2.97 7.18
CA SER A 490 23.64 -4.36 7.28
C SER A 490 24.05 -4.98 8.62
N LYS A 491 25.19 -4.56 9.20
CA LYS A 491 25.56 -4.92 10.57
C LYS A 491 24.56 -4.38 11.60
N ASN A 492 24.20 -3.10 11.52
CA ASN A 492 23.21 -2.49 12.42
C ASN A 492 21.83 -3.15 12.27
N THR A 493 21.46 -3.51 11.04
CA THR A 493 20.23 -4.27 10.73
C THR A 493 20.26 -5.67 11.35
N HIS A 494 21.37 -6.41 11.19
CA HIS A 494 21.58 -7.74 11.78
C HIS A 494 21.52 -7.69 13.32
N GLU A 495 22.23 -6.73 13.94
CA GLU A 495 22.28 -6.54 15.39
C GLU A 495 20.88 -6.26 15.98
N LEU A 496 20.12 -5.35 15.38
CA LEU A 496 18.76 -5.05 15.81
C LEU A 496 17.83 -6.27 15.75
N LEU A 497 17.94 -7.09 14.70
CA LEU A 497 17.13 -8.31 14.56
C LEU A 497 17.59 -9.44 15.50
N ALA A 498 18.89 -9.60 15.71
CA ALA A 498 19.45 -10.57 16.66
C ALA A 498 19.03 -10.26 18.10
N GLN A 499 19.09 -8.97 18.49
CA GLN A 499 18.61 -8.54 19.81
C GLN A 499 17.08 -8.62 19.94
N LEU A 500 16.33 -8.35 18.86
CA LEU A 500 14.88 -8.57 18.86
C LEU A 500 14.56 -10.04 19.17
N ILE A 501 15.22 -11.00 18.50
CA ILE A 501 15.07 -12.44 18.78
C ILE A 501 15.47 -12.77 20.23
N HIS A 502 16.58 -12.25 20.73
CA HIS A 502 17.07 -12.56 22.08
C HIS A 502 16.10 -12.16 23.19
N TYR A 503 15.35 -11.07 23.00
CA TYR A 503 14.43 -10.53 24.01
C TYR A 503 12.94 -10.77 23.69
N ILE A 504 12.58 -11.44 22.60
CA ILE A 504 11.18 -11.52 22.14
C ILE A 504 10.25 -12.22 23.14
N ASP A 505 10.75 -13.23 23.84
CA ASP A 505 10.03 -13.97 24.88
C ASP A 505 9.70 -13.11 26.12
N CYS A 506 10.32 -11.93 26.24
CA CYS A 506 10.06 -10.92 27.27
C CYS A 506 9.15 -9.77 26.79
N SER A 507 8.67 -9.80 25.54
CA SER A 507 7.70 -8.83 25.03
C SER A 507 6.29 -9.14 25.54
N ASP A 508 5.52 -8.11 25.88
CA ASP A 508 4.09 -8.24 26.15
C ASP A 508 3.25 -8.27 24.83
N LYS A 509 3.88 -8.02 23.67
CA LYS A 509 3.25 -8.01 22.33
C LYS A 509 4.18 -8.53 21.21
N PRO A 510 4.74 -9.76 21.31
CA PRO A 510 5.77 -10.25 20.40
C PRO A 510 5.35 -10.27 18.92
N ALA A 511 4.10 -10.65 18.61
CA ALA A 511 3.58 -10.61 17.23
C ALA A 511 3.66 -9.21 16.59
N GLN A 512 3.32 -8.18 17.37
CA GLN A 512 3.33 -6.79 16.93
C GLN A 512 4.77 -6.27 16.77
N ASP A 513 5.68 -6.63 17.67
CA ASP A 513 7.09 -6.22 17.59
C ASP A 513 7.77 -6.80 16.35
N ILE A 514 7.50 -8.07 16.03
CA ILE A 514 8.01 -8.74 14.82
C ILE A 514 7.39 -8.11 13.55
N SER A 515 6.07 -7.89 13.53
CA SER A 515 5.38 -7.40 12.33
C SER A 515 5.77 -5.97 11.96
N ASN A 516 5.91 -5.10 12.96
CA ASN A 516 6.41 -3.75 12.80
C ASN A 516 7.85 -3.73 12.27
N SER A 517 8.70 -4.64 12.75
CA SER A 517 10.10 -4.77 12.32
C SER A 517 10.21 -5.18 10.85
N PHE A 518 9.49 -6.24 10.43
CA PHE A 518 9.45 -6.66 9.03
C PHE A 518 8.84 -5.60 8.11
N LEU A 519 7.75 -4.93 8.54
CA LEU A 519 7.10 -3.89 7.75
C LEU A 519 8.01 -2.65 7.57
N GLY A 520 8.73 -2.26 8.63
CA GLY A 520 9.72 -1.18 8.59
C GLY A 520 10.84 -1.44 7.58
N LEU A 521 11.45 -2.63 7.66
CA LEU A 521 12.49 -3.09 6.71
C LEU A 521 11.93 -3.21 5.28
N GLY A 522 10.70 -3.70 5.13
CA GLY A 522 10.00 -3.70 3.85
C GLY A 522 9.85 -2.32 3.22
N TYR A 523 9.45 -1.31 4.00
CA TYR A 523 9.36 0.07 3.51
C TYR A 523 10.74 0.69 3.19
N MET A 524 11.78 0.40 3.98
CA MET A 524 13.16 0.80 3.65
C MET A 524 13.61 0.19 2.31
N ALA A 525 13.33 -1.10 2.09
CA ALA A 525 13.63 -1.78 0.83
C ALA A 525 12.79 -1.26 -0.34
N GLN A 526 11.50 -0.95 -0.12
CA GLN A 526 10.63 -0.31 -1.13
C GLN A 526 11.18 1.06 -1.58
N ALA A 527 11.80 1.80 -0.66
CA ALA A 527 12.49 3.06 -0.94
C ALA A 527 13.85 2.87 -1.63
N ASN A 528 14.34 1.63 -1.77
CA ASN A 528 15.66 1.24 -2.28
C ASN A 528 16.84 1.59 -1.34
N ILE A 529 16.59 1.67 -0.02
CA ILE A 529 17.68 1.74 0.96
C ILE A 529 18.40 0.38 0.97
N PRO A 530 19.73 0.33 0.76
CA PRO A 530 20.45 -0.93 0.63
C PRO A 530 20.81 -1.51 2.01
N PHE A 531 20.35 -2.73 2.27
CA PHE A 531 20.78 -3.55 3.40
C PHE A 531 20.70 -5.04 3.05
N ALA A 532 21.39 -5.88 3.83
CA ALA A 532 21.30 -7.34 3.78
C ALA A 532 20.75 -7.88 5.11
N ILE A 533 20.05 -9.01 5.05
CA ILE A 533 19.55 -9.76 6.20
C ILE A 533 19.90 -11.24 5.98
N ASP A 534 20.23 -11.95 7.05
CA ASP A 534 20.40 -13.40 7.03
C ASP A 534 19.04 -14.11 7.09
N SER A 535 18.81 -15.07 6.19
CA SER A 535 17.65 -15.97 6.20
C SER A 535 17.44 -16.66 7.56
N THR A 536 18.52 -16.94 8.33
CA THR A 536 18.39 -17.56 9.66
C THR A 536 17.62 -16.67 10.64
N LEU A 537 17.87 -15.35 10.65
CA LEU A 537 17.15 -14.39 11.48
C LEU A 537 15.69 -14.26 11.03
N ILE A 538 15.43 -14.29 9.73
CA ILE A 538 14.07 -14.28 9.17
C ILE A 538 13.31 -15.52 9.61
N HIS A 539 13.89 -16.72 9.51
CA HIS A 539 13.27 -17.95 10.00
C HIS A 539 12.99 -17.90 11.50
N ALA A 540 13.96 -17.49 12.32
CA ALA A 540 13.79 -17.41 13.77
C ALA A 540 12.66 -16.44 14.17
N LEU A 541 12.59 -15.26 13.55
CA LEU A 541 11.51 -14.29 13.79
C LEU A 541 10.15 -14.81 13.31
N LEU A 542 10.07 -15.52 12.19
CA LEU A 542 8.80 -16.09 11.72
C LEU A 542 8.34 -17.28 12.57
N ILE A 543 9.26 -18.08 13.11
CA ILE A 543 8.93 -19.14 14.09
C ILE A 543 8.40 -18.52 15.39
N GLN A 544 9.04 -17.46 15.90
CA GLN A 544 8.57 -16.74 17.09
C GLN A 544 7.24 -16.00 16.85
N LEU A 545 7.03 -15.48 15.64
CA LEU A 545 5.73 -14.96 15.22
C LEU A 545 4.68 -16.07 15.35
N ILE A 546 4.87 -17.22 14.69
CA ILE A 546 3.97 -18.39 14.74
C ILE A 546 3.70 -18.87 16.18
N ALA A 547 4.72 -18.87 17.05
CA ALA A 547 4.55 -19.21 18.47
C ALA A 547 3.60 -18.23 19.19
N SER A 548 3.79 -16.93 18.99
CA SER A 548 2.96 -15.88 19.62
C SER A 548 1.51 -15.82 19.14
N LEU A 549 1.18 -16.36 17.96
CA LEU A 549 -0.21 -16.39 17.46
C LEU A 549 -1.11 -17.32 18.29
N LYS A 550 -0.52 -18.21 19.11
CA LYS A 550 -1.25 -19.13 19.99
C LYS A 550 -1.72 -18.49 21.31
N THR A 551 -1.25 -17.28 21.62
CA THR A 551 -1.43 -16.61 22.92
C THR A 551 -1.91 -15.17 22.80
N SER A 552 -2.28 -14.70 21.60
CA SER A 552 -2.63 -13.30 21.33
C SER A 552 -3.96 -13.12 20.61
N ASP A 553 -4.76 -12.14 21.07
CA ASP A 553 -6.01 -11.73 20.43
C ASP A 553 -5.75 -10.84 19.21
N GLY A 554 -5.77 -11.43 18.02
CA GLY A 554 -5.82 -10.73 16.72
C GLY A 554 -4.58 -10.74 15.81
N PRO A 555 -3.79 -11.83 15.71
CA PRO A 555 -2.59 -11.91 14.87
C PRO A 555 -2.77 -11.66 13.36
N ALA A 556 -4.01 -11.58 12.84
CA ALA A 556 -4.27 -11.41 11.41
C ALA A 556 -3.52 -10.22 10.79
N GLN A 557 -3.52 -9.05 11.45
CA GLN A 557 -2.81 -7.87 10.93
C GLN A 557 -1.29 -8.09 10.92
N ASP A 558 -0.74 -8.72 11.96
CA ASP A 558 0.69 -8.94 12.13
C ASP A 558 1.28 -9.93 11.12
N ILE A 559 0.54 -10.99 10.79
CA ILE A 559 0.90 -11.89 9.67
C ILE A 559 0.94 -11.10 8.35
N THR A 560 -0.08 -10.29 8.07
CA THR A 560 -0.20 -9.57 6.79
C THR A 560 0.86 -8.47 6.64
N ASN A 561 1.21 -7.78 7.73
CA ASN A 561 2.31 -6.82 7.79
C ASN A 561 3.65 -7.50 7.52
N SER A 562 3.90 -8.66 8.13
CA SER A 562 5.14 -9.43 7.97
C SER A 562 5.32 -9.92 6.53
N LEU A 563 4.27 -10.52 5.94
CA LEU A 563 4.29 -11.01 4.55
C LEU A 563 4.46 -9.86 3.54
N LEU A 564 3.86 -8.69 3.79
CA LEU A 564 4.08 -7.49 2.97
C LEU A 564 5.52 -6.98 3.08
N GLY A 565 6.07 -6.95 4.30
CA GLY A 565 7.44 -6.52 4.57
C GLY A 565 8.47 -7.36 3.81
N LEU A 566 8.37 -8.68 3.95
CA LEU A 566 9.16 -9.66 3.20
C LEU A 566 8.96 -9.50 1.67
N GLY A 567 7.72 -9.29 1.22
CA GLY A 567 7.41 -9.02 -0.18
C GLY A 567 8.11 -7.79 -0.75
N TYR A 568 8.15 -6.67 -0.03
CA TYR A 568 8.89 -5.48 -0.49
C TYR A 568 10.40 -5.70 -0.51
N MET A 569 10.97 -6.41 0.48
CA MET A 569 12.40 -6.78 0.47
C MET A 569 12.75 -7.64 -0.74
N ALA A 570 11.90 -8.63 -1.05
CA ALA A 570 12.05 -9.46 -2.25
C ALA A 570 11.89 -8.66 -3.55
N HIS A 571 10.93 -7.72 -3.62
CA HIS A 571 10.75 -6.84 -4.78
C HIS A 571 11.97 -5.93 -5.02
N ALA A 572 12.59 -5.45 -3.95
CA ALA A 572 13.85 -4.72 -3.96
C ALA A 572 15.08 -5.60 -4.31
N LYS A 573 14.89 -6.91 -4.44
CA LYS A 573 15.91 -7.94 -4.72
C LYS A 573 16.89 -8.20 -3.57
N ILE A 574 16.51 -7.87 -2.34
CA ILE A 574 17.19 -8.38 -1.15
C ILE A 574 16.97 -9.89 -1.15
N ARG A 575 18.08 -10.65 -1.10
CA ARG A 575 18.03 -12.11 -1.18
C ARG A 575 17.86 -12.70 0.20
N PHE A 576 16.85 -13.54 0.34
CA PHE A 576 16.62 -14.42 1.48
C PHE A 576 15.84 -15.65 0.99
N GLU A 577 15.78 -16.68 1.82
CA GLU A 577 15.02 -17.90 1.59
C GLU A 577 13.98 -18.05 2.71
N ILE A 578 12.84 -18.69 2.42
CA ILE A 578 11.81 -19.03 3.42
C ILE A 578 11.35 -20.46 3.16
N ASP A 579 11.28 -21.28 4.22
CA ASP A 579 10.65 -22.59 4.14
C ASP A 579 9.14 -22.49 3.85
N SER A 580 8.67 -23.27 2.88
CA SER A 580 7.26 -23.50 2.57
C SER A 580 6.42 -23.82 3.82
N THR A 581 6.97 -24.58 4.79
CA THR A 581 6.21 -24.94 6.00
C THR A 581 5.84 -23.72 6.84
N ILE A 582 6.72 -22.71 6.90
CA ILE A 582 6.50 -21.44 7.62
C ILE A 582 5.40 -20.63 6.92
N ILE A 583 5.46 -20.48 5.59
CA ILE A 583 4.43 -19.78 4.81
C ILE A 583 3.07 -20.48 4.96
N PHE A 584 3.03 -21.81 4.90
CA PHE A 584 1.81 -22.59 5.09
C PHE A 584 1.21 -22.41 6.51
N GLN A 585 2.03 -22.45 7.55
CA GLN A 585 1.58 -22.22 8.93
C GLN A 585 1.03 -20.80 9.13
N LEU A 586 1.67 -19.77 8.58
CA LEU A 586 1.18 -18.39 8.62
C LEU A 586 -0.16 -18.22 7.90
N LEU A 587 -0.34 -18.87 6.74
CA LEU A 587 -1.59 -18.81 5.98
C LEU A 587 -2.74 -19.58 6.66
N ASN A 588 -2.44 -20.67 7.37
CA ASN A 588 -3.43 -21.38 8.18
C ASN A 588 -3.86 -20.55 9.40
N ALA A 589 -2.92 -19.98 10.15
CA ALA A 589 -3.23 -19.13 11.31
C ALA A 589 -4.03 -17.87 10.90
N LEU A 590 -3.70 -17.26 9.75
CA LEU A 590 -4.46 -16.17 9.15
C LEU A 590 -5.88 -16.60 8.76
N THR A 591 -6.02 -17.81 8.20
CA THR A 591 -7.30 -18.42 7.84
C THR A 591 -8.19 -18.67 9.06
N GLU A 592 -7.65 -19.22 10.15
CA GLU A 592 -8.36 -19.44 11.41
C GLU A 592 -8.86 -18.11 12.02
N ASN A 593 -8.02 -17.08 12.01
CA ASN A 593 -8.38 -15.75 12.52
C ASN A 593 -9.49 -15.07 11.70
N PHE A 594 -9.53 -15.29 10.38
CA PHE A 594 -10.66 -14.84 9.57
C PHE A 594 -11.95 -15.60 9.88
N HIS A 595 -11.91 -16.85 10.34
CA HIS A 595 -13.12 -17.51 10.84
C HIS A 595 -13.62 -16.87 12.14
N GLN A 596 -12.71 -16.49 13.05
CA GLN A 596 -13.01 -15.77 14.30
C GLN A 596 -13.48 -14.32 14.11
N GLY A 597 -13.51 -13.81 12.87
CA GLY A 597 -14.15 -12.54 12.51
C GLY A 597 -13.21 -11.34 12.40
N ASN A 598 -11.92 -11.49 12.70
CA ASN A 598 -10.93 -10.41 12.68
C ASN A 598 -10.42 -10.13 11.25
N ARG A 599 -11.29 -9.54 10.42
CA ARG A 599 -11.18 -9.46 8.95
C ARG A 599 -10.86 -8.05 8.46
N SER A 600 -9.91 -7.95 7.53
CA SER A 600 -9.47 -6.69 6.90
C SER A 600 -9.18 -6.89 5.42
N ALA A 601 -9.79 -6.06 4.56
CA ALA A 601 -9.53 -6.05 3.12
C ALA A 601 -8.05 -5.69 2.82
N GLN A 602 -7.54 -4.66 3.51
CA GLN A 602 -6.13 -4.24 3.44
C GLN A 602 -5.18 -5.37 3.86
N GLY A 603 -5.50 -6.12 4.92
CA GLY A 603 -4.69 -7.26 5.35
C GLY A 603 -4.58 -8.34 4.26
N ILE A 604 -5.69 -8.68 3.61
CA ILE A 604 -5.68 -9.68 2.53
C ILE A 604 -4.93 -9.18 1.30
N ALA A 605 -5.09 -7.91 0.94
CA ALA A 605 -4.35 -7.25 -0.13
C ALA A 605 -2.84 -7.22 0.13
N ASN A 606 -2.43 -6.95 1.38
CA ASN A 606 -1.05 -7.00 1.84
C ASN A 606 -0.46 -8.41 1.69
N THR A 607 -1.19 -9.46 2.10
CA THR A 607 -0.78 -10.87 1.93
C THR A 607 -0.62 -11.25 0.45
N PHE A 608 -1.62 -10.98 -0.40
CA PHE A 608 -1.54 -11.32 -1.83
C PHE A 608 -0.39 -10.59 -2.54
N LEU A 609 -0.16 -9.31 -2.24
CA LEU A 609 0.96 -8.55 -2.79
C LEU A 609 2.31 -9.08 -2.27
N GLY A 610 2.39 -9.40 -0.98
CA GLY A 610 3.59 -9.93 -0.33
C GLY A 610 4.06 -11.24 -0.94
N LEU A 611 3.18 -12.26 -0.97
CA LEU A 611 3.44 -13.55 -1.61
C LEU A 611 3.79 -13.38 -3.10
N GLY A 612 3.05 -12.52 -3.81
CA GLY A 612 3.27 -12.22 -5.22
C GLY A 612 4.67 -11.66 -5.50
N TYR A 613 5.16 -10.72 -4.70
CA TYR A 613 6.51 -10.18 -4.87
C TYR A 613 7.62 -11.18 -4.51
N MET A 614 7.45 -12.00 -3.47
CA MET A 614 8.44 -13.04 -3.15
C MET A 614 8.55 -14.08 -4.28
N LEU A 615 7.43 -14.54 -4.83
CA LEU A 615 7.39 -15.44 -5.99
C LEU A 615 7.91 -14.77 -7.28
N GLN A 616 7.66 -13.46 -7.48
CA GLN A 616 8.27 -12.69 -8.57
C GLN A 616 9.80 -12.66 -8.46
N ALA A 617 10.33 -12.55 -7.24
CA ALA A 617 11.76 -12.56 -6.94
C ALA A 617 12.41 -13.95 -7.00
N GLN A 618 11.64 -14.99 -7.40
CA GLN A 618 12.05 -16.39 -7.49
C GLN A 618 12.35 -17.07 -6.14
N ILE A 619 11.86 -16.50 -5.04
CA ILE A 619 11.82 -17.18 -3.74
C ILE A 619 10.78 -18.30 -3.86
N LYS A 620 11.21 -19.56 -3.71
CA LYS A 620 10.37 -20.73 -3.91
C LYS A 620 9.71 -21.15 -2.60
N PHE A 621 8.39 -21.24 -2.60
CA PHE A 621 7.62 -21.87 -1.52
C PHE A 621 6.29 -22.40 -2.07
N GLU A 622 5.77 -23.45 -1.44
CA GLU A 622 4.53 -24.13 -1.80
C GLU A 622 3.48 -24.00 -0.68
N PHE A 623 2.20 -23.94 -1.06
CA PHE A 623 1.05 -23.86 -0.15
C PHE A 623 -0.22 -24.29 -0.88
N ASN A 624 -1.27 -24.68 -0.14
CA ASN A 624 -2.54 -25.11 -0.73
C ASN A 624 -3.33 -23.92 -1.30
N THR A 625 -3.47 -23.86 -2.63
CA THR A 625 -4.27 -22.82 -3.33
C THR A 625 -5.76 -23.12 -3.39
N GLU A 626 -6.17 -24.39 -3.27
CA GLU A 626 -7.57 -24.81 -3.45
C GLU A 626 -8.48 -24.36 -2.31
N SER A 627 -7.99 -24.34 -1.07
CA SER A 627 -8.75 -23.92 0.11
C SER A 627 -8.51 -22.46 0.50
N VAL A 628 -7.26 -22.02 0.54
CA VAL A 628 -6.88 -20.71 1.10
C VAL A 628 -7.30 -19.56 0.17
N PHE A 629 -7.04 -19.65 -1.14
CA PHE A 629 -7.26 -18.51 -2.05
C PHE A 629 -8.73 -18.16 -2.26
N PRO A 630 -9.66 -19.11 -2.45
CA PRO A 630 -11.09 -18.78 -2.54
C PRO A 630 -11.64 -18.15 -1.26
N LEU A 631 -11.14 -18.55 -0.08
CA LEU A 631 -11.52 -17.94 1.19
C LEU A 631 -10.98 -16.50 1.30
N LEU A 632 -9.69 -16.29 1.05
CA LEU A 632 -9.09 -14.95 1.08
C LEU A 632 -9.80 -13.99 0.11
N LEU A 633 -10.06 -14.42 -1.12
CA LEU A 633 -10.77 -13.62 -2.11
C LEU A 633 -12.21 -13.29 -1.68
N ARG A 634 -12.93 -14.27 -1.09
CA ARG A 634 -14.28 -14.05 -0.55
C ARG A 634 -14.29 -13.06 0.61
N VAL A 635 -13.33 -13.17 1.55
CA VAL A 635 -13.24 -12.26 2.71
C VAL A 635 -12.83 -10.85 2.27
N LEU A 636 -11.93 -10.72 1.28
CA LEU A 636 -11.61 -9.44 0.64
C LEU A 636 -12.90 -8.77 0.11
N ILE A 637 -13.64 -9.46 -0.76
CA ILE A 637 -14.88 -8.95 -1.37
C ILE A 637 -15.91 -8.55 -0.31
N GLN A 638 -16.06 -9.33 0.77
CA GLN A 638 -16.97 -9.03 1.88
C GLN A 638 -16.57 -7.81 2.72
N TYR A 639 -15.33 -7.32 2.64
CA TYR A 639 -14.82 -6.23 3.47
C TYR A 639 -14.36 -5.00 2.68
N LEU A 640 -14.46 -5.00 1.35
CA LEU A 640 -14.15 -3.82 0.52
C LEU A 640 -15.04 -2.61 0.84
N GLU A 641 -16.33 -2.81 1.11
CA GLU A 641 -17.26 -1.75 1.55
C GLU A 641 -16.80 -1.06 2.86
N LYS A 642 -15.96 -1.73 3.65
CA LYS A 642 -15.44 -1.25 4.94
C LYS A 642 -13.99 -0.79 4.87
N SER A 643 -13.35 -0.86 3.69
CA SER A 643 -11.99 -0.35 3.51
C SER A 643 -11.99 1.17 3.42
N SER A 644 -10.96 1.79 3.99
CA SER A 644 -10.66 3.22 3.77
C SER A 644 -9.91 3.47 2.45
N ARG A 645 -9.43 2.43 1.77
CA ARG A 645 -8.68 2.49 0.50
C ARG A 645 -9.01 1.32 -0.45
N PRO A 646 -10.28 1.04 -0.75
CA PRO A 646 -10.70 -0.16 -1.49
C PRO A 646 -10.02 -0.32 -2.85
N THR A 647 -9.79 0.77 -3.59
CA THR A 647 -9.12 0.74 -4.91
C THR A 647 -7.66 0.27 -4.82
N GLN A 648 -6.94 0.67 -3.78
CA GLN A 648 -5.57 0.21 -3.50
C GLN A 648 -5.57 -1.27 -3.04
N ASP A 649 -6.54 -1.67 -2.22
CA ASP A 649 -6.67 -3.07 -1.78
C ASP A 649 -6.96 -4.02 -2.95
N ILE A 650 -7.86 -3.63 -3.86
CA ILE A 650 -8.16 -4.37 -5.09
C ILE A 650 -6.92 -4.43 -5.99
N ALA A 651 -6.25 -3.29 -6.23
CA ALA A 651 -5.09 -3.22 -7.10
C ALA A 651 -3.93 -4.10 -6.59
N ASN A 652 -3.64 -4.06 -5.29
CA ASN A 652 -2.60 -4.88 -4.65
C ASN A 652 -2.94 -6.36 -4.71
N SER A 653 -4.21 -6.74 -4.43
CA SER A 653 -4.68 -8.12 -4.52
C SER A 653 -4.55 -8.69 -5.94
N VAL A 654 -5.07 -7.97 -6.94
CA VAL A 654 -5.08 -8.38 -8.35
C VAL A 654 -3.66 -8.40 -8.94
N LEU A 655 -2.81 -7.44 -8.56
CA LEU A 655 -1.40 -7.41 -8.95
C LEU A 655 -0.64 -8.60 -8.35
N GLY A 656 -0.86 -8.90 -7.07
CA GLY A 656 -0.28 -10.02 -6.33
C GLY A 656 -0.65 -11.38 -6.94
N LEU A 657 -1.95 -11.63 -7.14
CA LEU A 657 -2.46 -12.81 -7.85
C LEU A 657 -1.87 -12.93 -9.26
N GLY A 658 -1.73 -11.82 -9.98
CA GLY A 658 -1.02 -11.77 -11.27
C GLY A 658 0.45 -12.15 -11.18
N HIS A 659 1.18 -11.73 -10.13
CA HIS A 659 2.56 -12.14 -9.93
C HIS A 659 2.68 -13.65 -9.62
N MET A 660 1.80 -14.19 -8.77
CA MET A 660 1.77 -15.62 -8.43
C MET A 660 1.44 -16.49 -9.65
N ALA A 661 0.44 -16.09 -10.45
CA ALA A 661 0.14 -16.76 -11.72
C ALA A 661 1.32 -16.69 -12.70
N GLN A 662 2.04 -15.55 -12.79
CA GLN A 662 3.24 -15.43 -13.62
C GLN A 662 4.39 -16.34 -13.11
N ALA A 663 4.44 -16.67 -11.82
CA ALA A 663 5.39 -17.63 -11.25
C ALA A 663 4.97 -19.11 -11.43
N GLY A 664 3.80 -19.37 -12.03
CA GLY A 664 3.29 -20.72 -12.32
C GLY A 664 2.27 -21.25 -11.32
N ILE A 665 1.99 -20.53 -10.23
CA ILE A 665 1.02 -20.93 -9.21
C ILE A 665 -0.38 -21.02 -9.82
N GLN A 666 -0.98 -22.21 -9.79
CA GLN A 666 -2.33 -22.46 -10.28
C GLN A 666 -3.37 -22.20 -9.19
N PHE A 667 -4.42 -21.48 -9.56
CA PHE A 667 -5.60 -21.21 -8.72
C PHE A 667 -6.81 -20.93 -9.61
N THR A 668 -8.01 -21.04 -9.04
CA THR A 668 -9.26 -20.65 -9.71
C THR A 668 -9.73 -19.27 -9.22
N ILE A 669 -10.37 -18.52 -10.10
CA ILE A 669 -11.06 -17.27 -9.79
C ILE A 669 -12.33 -17.22 -10.63
N ARG A 670 -13.47 -16.84 -10.04
CA ARG A 670 -14.74 -16.79 -10.76
C ARG A 670 -14.85 -15.46 -11.49
N SER A 671 -15.44 -15.44 -12.69
CA SER A 671 -15.71 -14.19 -13.42
C SER A 671 -16.58 -13.23 -12.60
N GLU A 672 -17.48 -13.77 -11.75
CA GLU A 672 -18.27 -13.01 -10.77
C GLU A 672 -17.40 -12.25 -9.75
N ASP A 673 -16.32 -12.88 -9.26
CA ASP A 673 -15.40 -12.25 -8.31
C ASP A 673 -14.63 -11.12 -9.00
N VAL A 674 -14.14 -11.35 -10.23
CA VAL A 674 -13.46 -10.32 -11.04
C VAL A 674 -14.38 -9.14 -11.34
N HIS A 675 -15.62 -9.41 -11.77
CA HIS A 675 -16.64 -8.38 -12.00
C HIS A 675 -16.93 -7.59 -10.72
N THR A 676 -17.09 -8.26 -9.58
CA THR A 676 -17.36 -7.61 -8.29
C THR A 676 -16.19 -6.70 -7.84
N LEU A 677 -14.95 -7.16 -7.99
CA LEU A 677 -13.76 -6.34 -7.71
C LEU A 677 -13.70 -5.10 -8.62
N LEU A 678 -13.93 -5.26 -9.93
CA LEU A 678 -13.88 -4.15 -10.88
C LEU A 678 -15.05 -3.16 -10.70
N LYS A 679 -16.24 -3.66 -10.35
CA LYS A 679 -17.40 -2.85 -10.01
C LYS A 679 -17.12 -1.96 -8.79
N TYR A 680 -16.66 -2.53 -7.67
CA TYR A 680 -16.31 -1.72 -6.49
C TYR A 680 -15.19 -0.72 -6.80
N PHE A 681 -14.22 -1.08 -7.65
CA PHE A 681 -13.19 -0.14 -8.12
C PHE A 681 -13.83 1.04 -8.88
N ALA A 682 -14.74 0.78 -9.81
CA ALA A 682 -15.42 1.78 -10.62
C ALA A 682 -16.32 2.73 -9.79
N GLU A 683 -17.05 2.20 -8.81
CA GLU A 683 -17.88 2.99 -7.90
C GLU A 683 -17.02 3.99 -7.09
N GLN A 684 -15.82 3.57 -6.68
CA GLN A 684 -14.88 4.39 -5.93
C GLN A 684 -14.09 5.38 -6.81
N LEU A 685 -14.02 5.18 -8.13
CA LEU A 685 -13.49 6.20 -9.06
C LEU A 685 -14.37 7.45 -9.17
N ALA A 686 -15.62 7.40 -8.71
CA ALA A 686 -16.53 8.54 -8.70
C ALA A 686 -16.22 9.59 -7.60
N THR A 687 -15.43 9.24 -6.57
CA THR A 687 -15.18 10.12 -5.41
C THR A 687 -14.02 11.11 -5.60
N GLY A 688 -13.15 10.89 -6.60
CA GLY A 688 -12.22 11.91 -7.11
C GLY A 688 -10.72 11.71 -6.84
N ASP A 689 -10.30 10.61 -6.21
CA ASP A 689 -8.89 10.36 -5.89
C ASP A 689 -7.99 10.11 -7.13
N LYS A 690 -6.67 10.34 -6.97
CA LYS A 690 -5.62 10.17 -8.01
C LYS A 690 -5.26 8.70 -8.33
N ILE A 691 -6.25 7.84 -8.57
CA ILE A 691 -6.16 6.36 -8.62
C ILE A 691 -5.50 5.82 -9.93
N THR A 692 -4.51 6.53 -10.51
CA THR A 692 -3.96 6.18 -11.84
C THR A 692 -3.02 4.98 -11.85
N GLN A 693 -2.29 4.72 -10.75
CA GLN A 693 -1.34 3.61 -10.69
C GLN A 693 -2.05 2.29 -10.37
N GLU A 694 -3.13 2.38 -9.61
CA GLU A 694 -3.96 1.31 -9.10
C GLU A 694 -4.78 0.69 -10.25
N ILE A 695 -5.37 1.51 -11.13
CA ILE A 695 -6.01 1.04 -12.38
C ILE A 695 -5.01 0.23 -13.22
N ALA A 696 -3.81 0.79 -13.41
CA ALA A 696 -2.77 0.18 -14.22
C ALA A 696 -2.23 -1.13 -13.60
N ASN A 697 -2.14 -1.20 -12.27
CA ASN A 697 -1.76 -2.41 -11.53
C ASN A 697 -2.85 -3.49 -11.64
N THR A 698 -4.13 -3.13 -11.55
CA THR A 698 -5.27 -4.03 -11.77
C THR A 698 -5.25 -4.64 -13.17
N PHE A 699 -5.13 -3.83 -14.23
CA PHE A 699 -5.03 -4.34 -15.60
C PHE A 699 -3.78 -5.21 -15.82
N LEU A 700 -2.62 -4.83 -15.26
CA LEU A 700 -1.39 -5.63 -15.34
C LEU A 700 -1.52 -6.97 -14.63
N GLY A 701 -2.18 -7.01 -13.46
CA GLY A 701 -2.46 -8.23 -12.70
C GLY A 701 -3.36 -9.19 -13.48
N LEU A 702 -4.51 -8.73 -13.97
CA LEU A 702 -5.42 -9.48 -14.83
C LEU A 702 -4.70 -10.01 -16.09
N GLY A 703 -3.93 -9.16 -16.77
CA GLY A 703 -3.15 -9.56 -17.93
C GLY A 703 -2.02 -10.54 -17.63
N ARG A 704 -1.50 -10.61 -16.41
CA ARG A 704 -0.59 -11.72 -16.01
C ARG A 704 -1.35 -13.02 -15.78
N MET A 705 -2.47 -12.98 -15.06
CA MET A 705 -3.31 -14.16 -14.81
C MET A 705 -3.79 -14.79 -16.13
N ALA A 706 -4.36 -14.00 -17.04
CA ALA A 706 -4.79 -14.47 -18.35
C ALA A 706 -3.62 -15.04 -19.19
N ARG A 707 -2.44 -14.39 -19.18
CA ARG A 707 -1.24 -14.91 -19.86
C ARG A 707 -0.76 -16.26 -19.28
N ALA A 708 -0.95 -16.49 -17.99
CA ALA A 708 -0.61 -17.74 -17.32
C ALA A 708 -1.64 -18.87 -17.51
N GLY A 709 -2.75 -18.60 -18.23
CA GLY A 709 -3.81 -19.57 -18.49
C GLY A 709 -4.94 -19.58 -17.45
N ILE A 710 -4.89 -18.71 -16.43
CA ILE A 710 -5.99 -18.54 -15.46
C ILE A 710 -7.20 -17.98 -16.22
N ARG A 711 -8.29 -18.74 -16.26
CA ARG A 711 -9.49 -18.41 -17.05
C ARG A 711 -10.48 -17.58 -16.25
N PHE A 712 -10.87 -16.43 -16.78
CA PHE A 712 -11.96 -15.58 -16.31
C PHE A 712 -12.50 -14.76 -17.49
N ASN A 713 -13.75 -14.29 -17.37
CA ASN A 713 -14.33 -13.30 -18.28
C ASN A 713 -14.39 -11.94 -17.58
N ILE A 714 -14.43 -10.86 -18.36
CA ILE A 714 -14.69 -9.49 -17.89
C ILE A 714 -15.74 -8.87 -18.82
N ASP A 715 -16.70 -8.14 -18.26
CA ASP A 715 -17.66 -7.40 -19.07
C ASP A 715 -17.01 -6.16 -19.71
N SER A 716 -17.36 -5.86 -20.96
CA SER A 716 -16.83 -4.67 -21.65
C SER A 716 -17.12 -3.36 -20.91
N LYS A 717 -18.22 -3.32 -20.14
CA LYS A 717 -18.58 -2.21 -19.25
C LYS A 717 -17.54 -1.98 -18.17
N ASP A 718 -17.06 -3.02 -17.51
CA ASP A 718 -16.07 -2.94 -16.42
C ASP A 718 -14.75 -2.35 -16.93
N ILE A 719 -14.33 -2.78 -18.12
CA ILE A 719 -13.13 -2.27 -18.81
C ILE A 719 -13.28 -0.77 -19.07
N GLN A 720 -14.41 -0.32 -19.63
CA GLN A 720 -14.63 1.11 -19.89
C GLN A 720 -14.76 1.92 -18.59
N ALA A 721 -15.38 1.34 -17.56
CA ALA A 721 -15.56 1.99 -16.26
C ALA A 721 -14.23 2.31 -15.56
N LEU A 722 -13.15 1.57 -15.83
CA LEU A 722 -11.79 1.91 -15.38
C LEU A 722 -11.00 2.73 -16.43
N LEU A 723 -11.17 2.44 -17.72
CA LEU A 723 -10.35 3.04 -18.79
C LEU A 723 -10.71 4.51 -19.09
N THR A 724 -12.01 4.84 -19.13
CA THR A 724 -12.45 6.20 -19.44
C THR A 724 -12.09 7.21 -18.31
N PRO A 725 -12.17 6.88 -17.01
CA PRO A 725 -11.58 7.71 -15.96
C PRO A 725 -10.05 7.82 -16.08
N LEU A 726 -9.34 6.73 -16.36
CA LEU A 726 -7.88 6.76 -16.53
C LEU A 726 -7.45 7.76 -17.61
N ALA A 727 -8.09 7.73 -18.79
CA ALA A 727 -7.80 8.63 -19.90
C ALA A 727 -7.96 10.12 -19.52
N ARG A 728 -8.82 10.45 -18.53
CA ARG A 728 -8.99 11.80 -17.98
C ARG A 728 -7.92 12.13 -16.94
N LEU A 729 -7.67 11.21 -16.00
CA LEU A 729 -6.79 11.40 -14.83
C LEU A 729 -5.29 11.43 -15.18
N LEU A 730 -4.88 10.91 -16.34
CA LEU A 730 -3.48 10.95 -16.81
C LEU A 730 -2.87 12.36 -16.90
N LYS A 731 -3.68 13.41 -17.01
CA LYS A 731 -3.21 14.81 -16.97
C LYS A 731 -2.57 15.20 -15.63
N THR A 732 -2.91 14.48 -14.55
CA THR A 732 -2.49 14.76 -13.17
C THR A 732 -1.67 13.62 -12.54
N SER A 733 -1.24 12.65 -13.34
CA SER A 733 -0.40 11.52 -12.91
C SER A 733 1.08 11.88 -12.95
N ASP A 734 1.84 11.45 -11.95
CA ASP A 734 3.28 11.72 -11.84
C ASP A 734 4.14 10.76 -12.67
N ARG A 735 3.58 9.61 -13.09
CA ARG A 735 4.24 8.59 -13.94
C ARG A 735 3.34 8.10 -15.09
N PRO A 736 2.83 9.01 -15.96
CA PRO A 736 1.80 8.66 -16.94
C PRO A 736 2.28 7.60 -17.94
N THR A 737 3.56 7.58 -18.29
CA THR A 737 4.12 6.62 -19.26
C THR A 737 4.10 5.18 -18.73
N GLN A 738 4.50 4.98 -17.46
CA GLN A 738 4.47 3.67 -16.79
C GLN A 738 3.03 3.17 -16.63
N VAL A 739 2.12 4.06 -16.23
CA VAL A 739 0.68 3.80 -16.09
C VAL A 739 0.05 3.32 -17.41
N ILE A 740 0.33 4.00 -18.52
CA ILE A 740 -0.15 3.61 -19.86
C ILE A 740 0.48 2.27 -20.29
N ALA A 741 1.78 2.10 -20.08
CA ALA A 741 2.51 0.89 -20.45
C ALA A 741 2.00 -0.37 -19.73
N HIS A 742 1.77 -0.27 -18.41
CA HIS A 742 1.15 -1.33 -17.61
C HIS A 742 -0.28 -1.64 -18.10
N THR A 743 -1.07 -0.61 -18.40
CA THR A 743 -2.46 -0.74 -18.88
C THR A 743 -2.55 -1.43 -20.23
N PHE A 744 -1.81 -0.95 -21.24
CA PHE A 744 -1.77 -1.57 -22.57
C PHE A 744 -1.25 -3.01 -22.52
N LEU A 745 -0.19 -3.28 -21.74
CA LEU A 745 0.34 -4.64 -21.58
C LEU A 745 -0.67 -5.57 -20.90
N GLY A 746 -1.43 -5.07 -19.93
CA GLY A 746 -2.52 -5.79 -19.28
C GLY A 746 -3.62 -6.19 -20.26
N LEU A 747 -4.21 -5.20 -20.93
CA LEU A 747 -5.26 -5.37 -21.93
C LEU A 747 -4.82 -6.29 -23.08
N GLY A 748 -3.63 -6.05 -23.66
CA GLY A 748 -3.10 -6.86 -24.76
C GLY A 748 -2.84 -8.31 -24.37
N ARG A 749 -2.37 -8.59 -23.14
CA ARG A 749 -2.20 -9.97 -22.68
C ARG A 749 -3.54 -10.69 -22.49
N MET A 750 -4.56 -10.01 -21.96
CA MET A 750 -5.91 -10.58 -21.87
C MET A 750 -6.48 -10.88 -23.26
N ALA A 751 -6.32 -9.96 -24.22
CA ALA A 751 -6.74 -10.17 -25.61
C ALA A 751 -6.04 -11.36 -26.28
N ARG A 752 -4.70 -11.45 -26.15
CA ARG A 752 -3.92 -12.58 -26.68
C ARG A 752 -4.27 -13.93 -26.02
N ALA A 753 -4.76 -13.91 -24.78
CA ALA A 753 -5.25 -15.10 -24.07
C ALA A 753 -6.69 -15.50 -24.46
N GLY A 754 -7.38 -14.70 -25.28
CA GLY A 754 -8.77 -14.97 -25.69
C GLY A 754 -9.82 -14.53 -24.67
N VAL A 755 -9.47 -13.68 -23.70
CA VAL A 755 -10.48 -13.01 -22.86
C VAL A 755 -11.30 -12.08 -23.77
N PRO A 756 -12.66 -12.12 -23.74
CA PRO A 756 -13.48 -11.23 -24.54
C PRO A 756 -13.33 -9.80 -24.02
N LEU A 757 -12.74 -8.91 -24.83
CA LEU A 757 -12.60 -7.49 -24.51
C LEU A 757 -13.31 -6.63 -25.56
N THR A 758 -13.80 -5.46 -25.16
CA THR A 758 -14.18 -4.39 -26.09
C THR A 758 -13.64 -3.08 -25.54
N VAL A 759 -13.00 -2.29 -26.39
CA VAL A 759 -12.27 -1.08 -25.97
C VAL A 759 -12.61 0.07 -26.92
N ALA A 760 -12.99 1.24 -26.38
CA ALA A 760 -13.27 2.41 -27.20
C ALA A 760 -11.99 2.96 -27.87
N SER A 761 -12.04 3.20 -29.18
CA SER A 761 -10.89 3.73 -29.93
C SER A 761 -10.45 5.12 -29.45
N ALA A 762 -11.40 5.95 -29.00
CA ALA A 762 -11.15 7.27 -28.46
C ALA A 762 -10.30 7.26 -27.19
N ASP A 763 -10.56 6.34 -26.26
CA ASP A 763 -9.75 6.20 -25.04
C ASP A 763 -8.35 5.67 -25.40
N MET A 764 -8.25 4.64 -26.26
CA MET A 764 -6.96 4.12 -26.74
C MET A 764 -6.11 5.20 -27.43
N SER A 765 -6.73 6.03 -28.27
CA SER A 765 -6.08 7.16 -28.93
C SER A 765 -5.63 8.23 -27.93
N THR A 766 -6.44 8.48 -26.89
CA THR A 766 -6.09 9.42 -25.79
C THR A 766 -4.90 8.91 -24.98
N LEU A 767 -4.89 7.63 -24.60
CA LEU A 767 -3.78 6.97 -23.91
C LEU A 767 -2.49 7.02 -24.75
N LEU A 768 -2.56 6.68 -26.05
CA LEU A 768 -1.43 6.74 -26.97
C LEU A 768 -0.89 8.17 -27.13
N THR A 769 -1.76 9.16 -27.26
CA THR A 769 -1.39 10.58 -27.33
C THR A 769 -0.67 11.04 -26.06
N HIS A 770 -1.17 10.64 -24.88
CA HIS A 770 -0.53 10.93 -23.60
C HIS A 770 0.84 10.25 -23.46
N LEU A 771 1.01 9.04 -23.98
CA LEU A 771 2.28 8.32 -24.00
C LEU A 771 3.32 9.05 -24.86
N VAL A 772 3.00 9.33 -26.13
CA VAL A 772 3.90 10.01 -27.08
C VAL A 772 4.36 11.38 -26.52
N ASN A 773 3.43 12.15 -25.95
CA ASN A 773 3.74 13.46 -25.37
C ASN A 773 4.61 13.42 -24.11
N ASN A 774 4.60 12.31 -23.36
CA ASN A 774 5.35 12.18 -22.09
C ASN A 774 6.53 11.19 -22.14
N VAL A 775 6.72 10.42 -23.21
CA VAL A 775 7.79 9.41 -23.32
C VAL A 775 9.19 10.00 -23.08
N LYS A 776 9.40 11.28 -23.43
CA LYS A 776 10.64 12.02 -23.18
C LYS A 776 10.94 12.26 -21.69
N LYS A 777 9.93 12.16 -20.81
CA LYS A 777 10.00 12.32 -19.35
C LYS A 777 10.01 10.98 -18.60
N SER A 778 9.90 9.84 -19.30
CA SER A 778 9.89 8.53 -18.64
C SER A 778 11.22 8.25 -17.92
N VAL A 779 11.12 7.68 -16.71
CA VAL A 779 12.24 7.14 -15.94
C VAL A 779 12.78 5.83 -16.55
N ARG A 780 11.92 5.07 -17.24
CA ARG A 780 12.25 3.78 -17.87
C ARG A 780 11.75 3.71 -19.32
N PRO A 781 12.20 4.59 -20.23
CA PRO A 781 11.58 4.75 -21.55
C PRO A 781 11.63 3.48 -22.41
N ILE A 782 12.67 2.65 -22.26
CA ILE A 782 12.79 1.37 -22.97
C ILE A 782 11.68 0.40 -22.52
N GLU A 783 11.49 0.23 -21.20
CA GLU A 783 10.47 -0.66 -20.63
C GLU A 783 9.05 -0.16 -20.94
N ASP A 784 8.80 1.14 -20.75
CA ASP A 784 7.50 1.76 -21.01
C ASP A 784 7.07 1.63 -22.49
N ILE A 785 7.98 1.88 -23.44
CA ILE A 785 7.67 1.76 -24.87
C ILE A 785 7.41 0.31 -25.26
N VAL A 786 8.26 -0.63 -24.85
CA VAL A 786 8.14 -2.05 -25.21
C VAL A 786 6.83 -2.63 -24.69
N HIS A 787 6.49 -2.37 -23.43
CA HIS A 787 5.23 -2.80 -22.85
C HIS A 787 4.01 -2.15 -23.54
N SER A 788 4.10 -0.87 -23.90
CA SER A 788 3.04 -0.16 -24.64
C SER A 788 2.82 -0.72 -26.03
N LEU A 789 3.87 -0.82 -26.85
CA LEU A 789 3.80 -1.35 -28.21
C LEU A 789 3.32 -2.80 -28.19
N LEU A 790 3.89 -3.66 -27.33
CA LEU A 790 3.52 -5.07 -27.25
C LEU A 790 2.06 -5.27 -26.82
N GLY A 791 1.55 -4.41 -25.92
CA GLY A 791 0.13 -4.36 -25.58
C GLY A 791 -0.76 -4.03 -26.78
N LEU A 792 -0.45 -2.94 -27.48
CA LEU A 792 -1.19 -2.50 -28.69
C LEU A 792 -1.13 -3.56 -29.80
N GLY A 793 0.03 -4.15 -30.05
CA GLY A 793 0.22 -5.21 -31.05
C GLY A 793 -0.64 -6.44 -30.77
N TYR A 794 -0.75 -6.86 -29.50
CA TYR A 794 -1.66 -7.96 -29.12
C TYR A 794 -3.14 -7.60 -29.23
N LEU A 795 -3.54 -6.36 -28.96
CA LEU A 795 -4.93 -5.92 -29.17
C LEU A 795 -5.33 -5.98 -30.64
N VAL A 796 -4.49 -5.44 -31.54
CA VAL A 796 -4.72 -5.52 -32.99
C VAL A 796 -4.66 -6.97 -33.48
N GLN A 797 -3.74 -7.79 -32.96
CA GLN A 797 -3.65 -9.23 -33.27
C GLN A 797 -4.91 -10.03 -32.87
N ALA A 798 -5.64 -9.57 -31.84
CA ALA A 798 -6.93 -10.11 -31.42
C ALA A 798 -8.14 -9.44 -32.12
N GLY A 799 -7.91 -8.67 -33.19
CA GLY A 799 -8.95 -8.00 -33.96
C GLY A 799 -9.61 -6.80 -33.29
N ILE A 800 -9.10 -6.33 -32.14
CA ILE A 800 -9.65 -5.18 -31.42
C ILE A 800 -9.23 -3.89 -32.16
N PRO A 801 -10.17 -3.05 -32.61
CA PRO A 801 -9.86 -1.90 -33.46
C PRO A 801 -9.20 -0.76 -32.68
N CYS A 802 -7.87 -0.77 -32.61
CA CYS A 802 -7.08 0.32 -32.07
C CYS A 802 -6.73 1.31 -33.20
N GLU A 803 -7.22 2.56 -33.12
CA GLU A 803 -6.85 3.65 -34.04
C GLU A 803 -5.44 4.21 -33.73
N VAL A 804 -4.44 3.33 -33.85
CA VAL A 804 -3.03 3.71 -33.78
C VAL A 804 -2.64 4.38 -35.09
N ASN A 805 -2.45 5.70 -35.07
CA ASN A 805 -1.84 6.36 -36.23
C ASN A 805 -0.36 5.97 -36.33
N ALA A 806 0.09 5.58 -37.53
CA ALA A 806 1.44 5.05 -37.75
C ALA A 806 2.54 6.02 -37.28
N ALA A 807 2.34 7.33 -37.46
CA ALA A 807 3.28 8.36 -36.98
C ALA A 807 3.54 8.31 -35.46
N SER A 808 2.52 7.99 -34.65
CA SER A 808 2.67 7.83 -33.19
C SER A 808 3.46 6.58 -32.83
N ALA A 809 3.20 5.46 -33.51
CA ALA A 809 3.99 4.24 -33.33
C ALA A 809 5.46 4.47 -33.76
N CYS A 810 5.68 5.08 -34.94
CA CYS A 810 7.00 5.43 -35.46
C CYS A 810 7.75 6.36 -34.50
N THR A 811 7.07 7.34 -33.89
CA THR A 811 7.67 8.25 -32.90
C THR A 811 8.16 7.50 -31.65
N LEU A 812 7.42 6.49 -31.20
CA LEU A 812 7.84 5.63 -30.09
C LEU A 812 9.02 4.76 -30.49
N LEU A 813 9.02 4.16 -31.69
CA LEU A 813 10.12 3.34 -32.20
C LEU A 813 11.42 4.16 -32.37
N MET A 814 11.34 5.37 -32.91
CA MET A 814 12.44 6.32 -33.03
C MET A 814 13.04 6.71 -31.66
N TYR A 815 12.20 6.96 -30.65
CA TYR A 815 12.68 7.27 -29.31
C TYR A 815 13.30 6.04 -28.61
N PHE A 816 12.74 4.86 -28.84
CA PHE A 816 13.26 3.58 -28.38
C PHE A 816 14.67 3.31 -28.96
N ILE A 817 14.87 3.49 -30.27
CA ILE A 817 16.20 3.39 -30.92
C ILE A 817 17.19 4.38 -30.30
N THR A 818 16.77 5.64 -30.12
CA THR A 818 17.59 6.70 -29.54
C THR A 818 18.04 6.40 -28.10
N LYS A 819 17.27 5.58 -27.37
CA LYS A 819 17.61 5.11 -26.02
C LYS A 819 18.42 3.82 -26.03
N ILE A 820 18.08 2.84 -26.87
CA ILE A 820 18.80 1.57 -26.98
C ILE A 820 20.24 1.78 -27.47
N LYS A 821 20.48 2.63 -28.47
CA LYS A 821 21.84 3.02 -28.93
C LYS A 821 22.71 3.68 -27.84
N LYS A 822 22.14 4.01 -26.67
CA LYS A 822 22.82 4.59 -25.50
C LYS A 822 22.78 3.67 -24.27
N SER A 823 22.46 2.38 -24.45
CA SER A 823 22.30 1.41 -23.36
C SER A 823 22.84 0.03 -23.74
N ASN A 824 23.34 -0.72 -22.76
CA ASN A 824 23.97 -2.03 -22.99
C ASN A 824 23.02 -3.20 -22.65
N LYS A 825 21.75 -3.14 -23.09
CA LYS A 825 20.63 -4.07 -22.75
C LYS A 825 19.55 -4.08 -23.88
N PRO A 826 18.59 -5.01 -23.90
CA PRO A 826 18.78 -6.41 -24.25
C PRO A 826 17.96 -6.83 -25.51
N THR A 827 18.43 -7.82 -26.26
CA THR A 827 17.81 -8.31 -27.53
C THR A 827 16.33 -8.63 -27.43
N ARG A 828 15.89 -9.22 -26.31
CA ARG A 828 14.49 -9.56 -26.03
C ARG A 828 13.56 -8.36 -26.25
N ASP A 829 13.98 -7.18 -25.82
CA ASP A 829 13.11 -6.00 -25.82
C ASP A 829 13.04 -5.37 -27.23
N ILE A 830 14.12 -5.50 -28.01
CA ILE A 830 14.14 -5.19 -29.45
C ILE A 830 13.17 -6.11 -30.23
N GLY A 831 13.27 -7.42 -30.02
CA GLY A 831 12.40 -8.40 -30.68
C GLY A 831 10.92 -8.17 -30.36
N ASN A 832 10.59 -7.86 -29.11
CA ASN A 832 9.22 -7.51 -28.71
C ASN A 832 8.74 -6.21 -29.38
N ALA A 833 9.57 -5.16 -29.43
CA ALA A 833 9.20 -3.88 -30.04
C ALA A 833 8.96 -4.00 -31.55
N LEU A 834 9.86 -4.66 -32.29
CA LEU A 834 9.74 -4.84 -33.75
C LEU A 834 8.56 -5.76 -34.12
N TYR A 835 8.38 -6.86 -33.40
CA TYR A 835 7.22 -7.75 -33.60
C TYR A 835 5.90 -7.01 -33.40
N ALA A 836 5.80 -6.25 -32.32
CA ALA A 836 4.63 -5.44 -32.02
C ALA A 836 4.40 -4.36 -33.09
N TYR A 837 5.47 -3.75 -33.62
CA TYR A 837 5.40 -2.80 -34.73
C TYR A 837 4.76 -3.42 -35.97
N CYS A 838 5.23 -4.61 -36.38
CA CYS A 838 4.68 -5.34 -37.52
C CYS A 838 3.23 -5.80 -37.34
N CYS A 839 2.77 -6.04 -36.10
CA CYS A 839 1.35 -6.28 -35.84
C CYS A 839 0.49 -5.07 -36.21
N LEU A 840 0.99 -3.85 -35.96
CA LEU A 840 0.29 -2.57 -36.15
C LEU A 840 0.31 -2.03 -37.60
N LEU A 841 1.08 -2.64 -38.51
CA LEU A 841 1.22 -2.19 -39.90
C LEU A 841 0.43 -3.03 -40.90
N ASP A 842 0.02 -2.39 -42.00
CA ASP A 842 -0.50 -3.01 -43.22
C ASP A 842 0.64 -3.25 -44.24
N PHE A 843 1.67 -3.98 -43.81
CA PHE A 843 2.80 -4.52 -44.59
C PHE A 843 3.76 -3.54 -45.30
N SER A 844 3.44 -2.26 -45.49
CA SER A 844 4.37 -1.27 -46.06
C SER A 844 5.07 -0.41 -45.01
N LEU A 845 6.41 -0.37 -45.05
CA LEU A 845 7.24 0.59 -44.31
C LEU A 845 7.55 1.82 -45.18
N SER A 846 7.61 3.01 -44.56
CA SER A 846 8.30 4.17 -45.15
C SER A 846 9.83 4.03 -45.08
N ALA A 847 10.56 4.88 -45.80
CA ALA A 847 12.03 4.84 -45.83
C ALA A 847 12.67 5.03 -44.43
N ASP A 848 12.14 5.95 -43.63
CA ASP A 848 12.61 6.21 -42.26
C ASP A 848 12.36 5.01 -41.35
N GLU A 849 11.17 4.39 -41.44
CA GLU A 849 10.83 3.18 -40.68
C GLU A 849 11.68 1.97 -41.10
N PHE A 850 12.00 1.83 -42.39
CA PHE A 850 12.88 0.78 -42.89
C PHE A 850 14.30 0.93 -42.35
N HIS A 851 14.86 2.15 -42.37
CA HIS A 851 16.17 2.41 -41.77
C HIS A 851 16.18 2.12 -40.26
N CYS A 852 15.11 2.48 -39.54
CA CYS A 852 14.90 2.15 -38.13
C CYS A 852 14.87 0.64 -37.87
N PHE A 853 14.24 -0.12 -38.78
CA PHE A 853 14.16 -1.58 -38.72
C PHE A 853 15.54 -2.22 -38.83
N THR A 854 16.32 -1.83 -39.85
CA THR A 854 17.68 -2.32 -40.07
C THR A 854 18.65 -1.91 -38.94
N ASP A 855 18.50 -0.72 -38.37
CA ASP A 855 19.27 -0.30 -37.19
C ASP A 855 19.04 -1.22 -35.98
N LEU A 856 17.78 -1.54 -35.68
CA LEU A 856 17.43 -2.45 -34.58
C LEU A 856 17.83 -3.90 -34.88
N GLN A 857 17.73 -4.33 -36.14
CA GLN A 857 18.20 -5.63 -36.61
C GLN A 857 19.71 -5.80 -36.38
N ASN A 858 20.51 -4.79 -36.73
CA ASN A 858 21.96 -4.83 -36.53
C ASN A 858 22.34 -4.92 -35.04
N ILE A 859 21.67 -4.15 -34.18
CA ILE A 859 21.88 -4.19 -32.72
C ILE A 859 21.44 -5.54 -32.12
N PHE A 860 20.36 -6.14 -32.64
CA PHE A 860 19.91 -7.47 -32.24
C PHE A 860 20.93 -8.55 -32.64
N LEU A 861 21.41 -8.54 -33.88
CA LEU A 861 22.36 -9.52 -34.42
C LEU A 861 23.69 -9.51 -33.64
N GLN A 862 24.21 -8.34 -33.29
CA GLN A 862 25.41 -8.19 -32.44
C GLN A 862 25.31 -8.90 -31.08
N ASN A 863 24.10 -9.20 -30.61
CA ASN A 863 23.83 -9.73 -29.28
C ASN A 863 22.99 -11.02 -29.32
N ILE A 864 22.86 -11.66 -30.49
CA ILE A 864 21.90 -12.76 -30.72
C ILE A 864 22.11 -13.97 -29.82
N ASN A 865 23.37 -14.29 -29.47
CA ASN A 865 23.71 -15.40 -28.57
C ASN A 865 23.15 -15.21 -27.14
N ASN A 866 22.76 -13.98 -26.77
CA ASN A 866 22.12 -13.65 -25.49
C ASN A 866 20.59 -13.51 -25.62
N ALA A 867 19.99 -13.84 -26.76
CA ALA A 867 18.56 -13.76 -27.00
C ALA A 867 17.85 -15.07 -26.61
N SER A 868 16.72 -14.97 -25.91
CA SER A 868 15.81 -16.11 -25.72
C SER A 868 15.15 -16.50 -27.04
N LEU A 869 14.88 -17.79 -27.27
CA LEU A 869 14.20 -18.30 -28.48
C LEU A 869 12.96 -17.47 -28.87
N THR A 870 12.08 -17.15 -27.91
CA THR A 870 10.89 -16.30 -28.15
C THR A 870 11.21 -14.97 -28.82
N ALA A 871 12.32 -14.34 -28.45
CA ALA A 871 12.77 -13.07 -29.02
C ALA A 871 13.32 -13.24 -30.45
N ILE A 872 13.99 -14.37 -30.71
CA ILE A 872 14.49 -14.74 -32.05
C ILE A 872 13.29 -15.03 -32.98
N THR A 873 12.29 -15.78 -32.51
CA THR A 873 11.03 -16.01 -33.25
C THR A 873 10.28 -14.70 -33.52
N GLN A 874 10.15 -13.83 -32.51
CA GLN A 874 9.54 -12.51 -32.68
C GLN A 874 10.30 -11.65 -33.70
N MET A 875 11.64 -11.63 -33.64
CA MET A 875 12.49 -10.91 -34.58
C MET A 875 12.33 -11.45 -36.01
N ALA A 876 12.35 -12.77 -36.19
CA ALA A 876 12.18 -13.42 -37.49
C ALA A 876 10.80 -13.13 -38.10
N GLN A 877 9.73 -13.25 -37.30
CA GLN A 877 8.37 -12.94 -37.74
C GLN A 877 8.22 -11.46 -38.12
N ALA A 878 8.89 -10.56 -37.39
CA ALA A 878 8.91 -9.14 -37.72
C ALA A 878 9.59 -8.88 -39.08
N LEU A 879 10.76 -9.49 -39.33
CA LEU A 879 11.51 -9.37 -40.60
C LEU A 879 10.72 -9.93 -41.80
N CYS A 880 10.17 -11.14 -41.70
CA CYS A 880 9.35 -11.72 -42.76
C CYS A 880 8.13 -10.84 -43.08
N THR A 881 7.45 -10.31 -42.06
CA THR A 881 6.26 -9.45 -42.24
C THR A 881 6.56 -8.18 -43.04
N VAL A 882 7.80 -7.66 -43.00
CA VAL A 882 8.23 -6.48 -43.78
C VAL A 882 8.97 -6.84 -45.07
N GLY A 883 8.89 -8.10 -45.51
CA GLY A 883 9.46 -8.58 -46.77
C GLY A 883 10.99 -8.73 -46.77
N GLN A 884 11.65 -8.65 -45.60
CA GLN A 884 13.10 -8.87 -45.50
C GLN A 884 13.44 -10.36 -45.40
N SER A 885 14.57 -10.75 -46.00
CA SER A 885 15.16 -12.08 -45.82
C SER A 885 15.68 -12.27 -44.40
N LEU A 886 15.66 -13.50 -43.90
CA LEU A 886 16.21 -13.83 -42.59
C LEU A 886 17.75 -13.97 -42.68
N PRO A 887 18.53 -13.25 -41.84
CA PRO A 887 19.96 -13.49 -41.70
C PRO A 887 20.25 -14.92 -41.22
N GLU A 888 21.36 -15.51 -41.69
CA GLU A 888 21.77 -16.87 -41.33
C GLU A 888 21.90 -17.08 -39.81
N ALA A 889 22.37 -16.07 -39.08
CA ALA A 889 22.45 -16.11 -37.61
C ALA A 889 21.07 -16.26 -36.94
N ILE A 890 20.01 -15.65 -37.51
CA ILE A 890 18.63 -15.83 -37.03
C ILE A 890 18.09 -17.21 -37.42
N ILE A 891 18.42 -17.70 -38.62
CA ILE A 891 18.07 -19.06 -39.05
C ILE A 891 18.66 -20.10 -38.09
N HIS A 892 19.97 -20.08 -37.87
CA HIS A 892 20.65 -21.01 -36.94
C HIS A 892 20.12 -20.90 -35.51
N ALA A 893 19.72 -19.69 -35.07
CA ALA A 893 19.15 -19.48 -33.74
C ALA A 893 17.66 -19.88 -33.61
N LEU A 894 16.98 -20.21 -34.72
CA LEU A 894 15.61 -20.75 -34.72
C LEU A 894 15.58 -22.29 -34.64
N GLU A 895 16.56 -22.99 -35.19
CA GLU A 895 16.56 -24.47 -35.27
C GLU A 895 16.42 -25.17 -33.90
N PRO A 896 16.97 -24.67 -32.76
CA PRO A 896 16.69 -25.23 -31.42
C PRO A 896 15.23 -25.11 -30.97
N GLY A 897 14.39 -24.40 -31.73
CA GLY A 897 12.95 -24.28 -31.54
C GLY A 897 12.10 -25.10 -32.52
N LYS A 898 12.72 -25.93 -33.37
CA LYS A 898 11.99 -26.86 -34.26
C LYS A 898 11.19 -27.85 -33.40
N PRO A 899 9.87 -27.99 -33.61
CA PRO A 899 9.09 -29.02 -32.92
C PRO A 899 9.49 -30.43 -33.34
N THR A 900 9.28 -31.40 -32.45
CA THR A 900 9.32 -32.83 -32.81
C THR A 900 8.02 -33.20 -33.51
N PRO A 901 8.05 -33.84 -34.70
CA PRO A 901 6.84 -34.30 -35.36
C PRO A 901 6.00 -35.22 -34.47
N ASN A 902 4.68 -35.13 -34.62
CA ASN A 902 3.73 -35.99 -33.93
C ASN A 902 3.33 -37.21 -34.80
N GLY A 903 2.69 -38.21 -34.18
CA GLY A 903 2.35 -39.47 -34.85
C GLY A 903 1.48 -39.31 -36.11
N ILE A 904 0.58 -38.31 -36.14
CA ILE A 904 -0.27 -38.03 -37.31
C ILE A 904 0.58 -37.51 -38.48
N GLN A 905 1.46 -36.53 -38.22
CA GLN A 905 2.40 -36.03 -39.22
C GLN A 905 3.33 -37.15 -39.72
N GLU A 906 3.85 -38.01 -38.83
CA GLU A 906 4.67 -39.16 -39.21
C GLU A 906 3.92 -40.20 -40.06
N ASN A 907 2.66 -40.53 -39.73
CA ASN A 907 1.84 -41.48 -40.49
C ASN A 907 1.59 -40.98 -41.91
N ILE A 908 1.25 -39.69 -42.05
CA ILE A 908 1.02 -39.04 -43.35
C ILE A 908 2.30 -39.02 -44.19
N ILE A 909 3.48 -38.81 -43.58
CA ILE A 909 4.77 -38.95 -44.30
C ILE A 909 4.99 -40.38 -44.78
N LYS A 910 4.85 -41.38 -43.90
CA LYS A 910 5.10 -42.80 -44.24
C LYS A 910 4.17 -43.33 -45.32
N ALA A 911 2.95 -42.80 -45.42
CA ALA A 911 2.00 -43.12 -46.50
C ALA A 911 2.45 -42.61 -47.89
N PHE A 912 3.30 -41.57 -47.94
CA PHE A 912 3.58 -40.82 -49.17
C PHE A 912 5.07 -40.67 -49.54
N GLU A 913 6.00 -41.00 -48.64
CA GLU A 913 7.46 -40.88 -48.83
C GLU A 913 8.01 -41.53 -50.10
N ASN A 914 7.40 -42.62 -50.56
CA ASN A 914 7.81 -43.39 -51.75
C ASN A 914 6.91 -43.14 -52.98
N HIS A 915 5.98 -42.17 -52.93
CA HIS A 915 5.03 -41.95 -54.02
C HIS A 915 5.65 -41.14 -55.16
N SER A 916 5.78 -41.73 -56.35
CA SER A 916 6.56 -41.20 -57.48
C SER A 916 6.14 -39.82 -58.03
N GLY A 917 4.93 -39.34 -57.72
CA GLY A 917 4.49 -37.98 -58.04
C GLY A 917 4.97 -36.88 -57.06
N ILE A 918 5.45 -37.27 -55.87
CA ILE A 918 5.92 -36.37 -54.81
C ILE A 918 7.44 -36.20 -54.94
N GLN A 919 7.90 -34.95 -54.95
CA GLN A 919 9.33 -34.61 -55.03
C GLN A 919 9.96 -34.47 -53.64
N ARG A 920 9.16 -34.05 -52.65
CA ARG A 920 9.55 -33.96 -51.24
C ARG A 920 8.29 -33.90 -50.38
N ILE A 921 8.30 -34.59 -49.23
CA ILE A 921 7.37 -34.39 -48.12
C ILE A 921 8.15 -34.37 -46.81
N THR A 922 7.96 -33.35 -45.96
CA THR A 922 8.67 -33.21 -44.68
C THR A 922 7.78 -32.56 -43.61
N ALA A 923 7.93 -32.97 -42.35
CA ALA A 923 7.26 -32.37 -41.21
C ALA A 923 8.13 -31.35 -40.49
N GLU A 924 7.47 -30.36 -39.89
CA GLU A 924 8.11 -29.26 -39.14
C GLU A 924 9.17 -28.54 -39.98
N GLU A 925 8.87 -28.29 -41.26
CA GLU A 925 9.78 -27.64 -42.21
C GLU A 925 9.84 -26.14 -41.94
N ARG A 926 11.04 -25.54 -41.91
CA ARG A 926 11.19 -24.11 -41.60
C ARG A 926 10.96 -23.22 -42.83
N ILE A 927 9.71 -22.83 -43.06
CA ILE A 927 9.34 -21.86 -44.11
C ILE A 927 9.39 -20.43 -43.54
N GLY A 928 10.49 -19.73 -43.80
CA GLY A 928 10.71 -18.38 -43.28
C GLY A 928 10.89 -18.39 -41.76
N ALA A 929 10.03 -17.65 -41.06
CA ALA A 929 10.03 -17.50 -39.60
C ALA A 929 9.12 -18.49 -38.83
N TRP A 930 8.63 -19.51 -39.52
CA TRP A 930 7.70 -20.52 -39.00
C TRP A 930 8.20 -21.91 -39.33
N PHE A 931 7.97 -22.86 -38.43
CA PHE A 931 7.89 -24.28 -38.77
C PHE A 931 6.43 -24.57 -39.16
N VAL A 932 6.21 -25.43 -40.14
CA VAL A 932 4.87 -25.81 -40.64
C VAL A 932 4.67 -27.31 -40.50
N ASP A 933 3.46 -27.75 -40.14
CA ASP A 933 3.17 -29.15 -39.79
C ASP A 933 3.65 -30.12 -40.88
N LEU A 934 3.29 -29.83 -42.14
CA LEU A 934 3.68 -30.61 -43.32
C LEU A 934 3.99 -29.68 -44.51
N TYR A 935 5.19 -29.81 -45.06
CA TYR A 935 5.59 -29.27 -46.36
C TYR A 935 5.58 -30.37 -47.43
N LEU A 936 5.10 -30.03 -48.63
CA LEU A 936 4.90 -30.95 -49.74
C LEU A 936 5.24 -30.27 -51.08
N GLU A 937 6.07 -30.92 -51.91
CA GLU A 937 6.48 -30.44 -53.22
C GLU A 937 6.03 -31.41 -54.33
N LEU A 938 5.17 -30.92 -55.22
CA LEU A 938 4.38 -31.69 -56.19
C LEU A 938 4.50 -31.06 -57.60
N SER A 939 5.35 -31.62 -58.45
CA SER A 939 5.64 -31.09 -59.80
C SER A 939 5.96 -29.58 -59.83
N GLY A 940 6.75 -29.11 -58.87
CA GLY A 940 7.10 -27.70 -58.68
C GLY A 940 6.04 -26.84 -57.98
N LYS A 941 4.85 -27.36 -57.67
CA LYS A 941 3.91 -26.72 -56.73
C LYS A 941 4.40 -26.94 -55.31
N LYS A 942 4.46 -25.86 -54.53
CA LYS A 942 4.80 -25.89 -53.10
C LYS A 942 3.52 -25.79 -52.28
N ILE A 943 3.22 -26.82 -51.50
CA ILE A 943 2.02 -26.92 -50.69
C ILE A 943 2.44 -26.98 -49.21
N ILE A 944 1.69 -26.27 -48.38
CA ILE A 944 1.80 -26.32 -46.92
C ILE A 944 0.46 -26.83 -46.39
N ILE A 945 0.52 -27.87 -45.55
CA ILE A 945 -0.63 -28.47 -44.89
C ILE A 945 -0.46 -28.25 -43.39
N GLU A 946 -1.51 -27.74 -42.75
CA GLU A 946 -1.56 -27.33 -41.35
C GLU A 946 -2.70 -28.03 -40.62
N ILE A 947 -2.46 -28.47 -39.40
CA ILE A 947 -3.34 -29.36 -38.62
C ILE A 947 -3.85 -28.60 -37.39
N ASP A 948 -4.89 -27.79 -37.59
CA ASP A 948 -5.32 -26.80 -36.61
C ASP A 948 -6.07 -27.40 -35.42
N GLY A 949 -5.59 -27.09 -34.22
CA GLY A 949 -6.42 -27.14 -33.01
C GLY A 949 -7.32 -25.91 -32.88
N LEU A 950 -8.36 -25.99 -32.04
CA LEU A 950 -9.29 -24.90 -31.72
C LEU A 950 -8.63 -23.56 -31.34
N HIS A 951 -7.36 -23.58 -30.93
CA HIS A 951 -6.62 -22.40 -30.51
C HIS A 951 -6.16 -21.47 -31.66
N HIS A 952 -6.23 -21.90 -32.93
CA HIS A 952 -6.03 -21.03 -34.11
C HIS A 952 -7.28 -20.23 -34.51
N TYR A 953 -8.45 -20.60 -33.97
CA TYR A 953 -9.73 -20.00 -34.32
C TYR A 953 -10.29 -19.10 -33.21
N ASP A 954 -11.09 -18.13 -33.61
CA ASP A 954 -11.97 -17.33 -32.77
C ASP A 954 -13.42 -17.82 -32.91
N ASN A 955 -14.11 -17.96 -31.77
CA ASN A 955 -15.49 -18.45 -31.71
C ASN A 955 -16.49 -17.31 -31.99
N GLY A 956 -16.79 -17.08 -33.28
CA GLY A 956 -17.77 -16.08 -33.71
C GLY A 956 -19.17 -16.65 -33.94
N ASN A 957 -20.20 -15.80 -33.81
CA ASN A 957 -21.62 -16.13 -34.11
C ASN A 957 -21.89 -16.52 -35.58
N HIS A 958 -20.87 -16.57 -36.43
CA HIS A 958 -20.95 -16.91 -37.86
C HIS A 958 -19.98 -18.05 -38.25
N GLY A 959 -19.47 -18.80 -37.26
CA GLY A 959 -18.57 -19.95 -37.46
C GLY A 959 -17.14 -19.70 -36.96
N LYS A 960 -16.26 -20.69 -37.19
CA LYS A 960 -14.83 -20.57 -36.91
C LYS A 960 -14.21 -19.50 -37.81
N VAL A 961 -13.63 -18.45 -37.20
CA VAL A 961 -12.85 -17.43 -37.91
C VAL A 961 -11.38 -17.61 -37.58
N LEU A 962 -10.50 -17.64 -38.60
CA LEU A 962 -9.07 -17.80 -38.38
C LEU A 962 -8.46 -16.52 -37.78
N LYS A 963 -7.65 -16.65 -36.74
CA LYS A 963 -7.04 -15.52 -36.02
C LYS A 963 -6.19 -14.65 -36.94
N LEU A 964 -6.17 -13.34 -36.71
CA LEU A 964 -5.45 -12.39 -37.57
C LEU A 964 -3.95 -12.71 -37.70
N ARG A 965 -3.31 -13.26 -36.66
CA ARG A 965 -1.90 -13.72 -36.69
C ARG A 965 -1.68 -14.83 -37.74
N ASP A 966 -2.62 -15.76 -37.82
CA ASP A 966 -2.62 -16.94 -38.66
C ASP A 966 -2.92 -16.52 -40.11
N THR A 967 -3.93 -15.67 -40.29
CA THR A 967 -4.23 -15.02 -41.57
C THR A 967 -3.06 -14.18 -42.12
N LYS A 968 -2.36 -13.39 -41.27
CA LYS A 968 -1.17 -12.63 -41.69
C LYS A 968 0.00 -13.57 -42.08
N ARG A 969 0.23 -14.68 -41.37
CA ARG A 969 1.21 -15.71 -41.76
C ARG A 969 0.86 -16.31 -43.12
N ASP A 970 -0.36 -16.78 -43.29
CA ASP A 970 -0.76 -17.51 -44.50
C ASP A 970 -0.75 -16.59 -45.74
N THR A 971 -1.12 -15.32 -45.56
CA THR A 971 -0.96 -14.27 -46.59
C THR A 971 0.50 -14.09 -47.01
N TRP A 972 1.43 -14.15 -46.05
CA TRP A 972 2.87 -14.10 -46.35
C TRP A 972 3.33 -15.37 -47.09
N LEU A 973 2.97 -16.56 -46.61
CA LEU A 973 3.31 -17.82 -47.27
C LEU A 973 2.79 -17.87 -48.72
N GLN A 974 1.56 -17.39 -48.95
CA GLN A 974 0.98 -17.26 -50.29
C GLN A 974 1.72 -16.24 -51.16
N SER A 975 2.20 -15.13 -50.61
CA SER A 975 3.04 -14.17 -51.37
C SER A 975 4.41 -14.73 -51.76
N GLN A 976 4.92 -15.72 -51.00
CA GLN A 976 6.12 -16.48 -51.35
C GLN A 976 5.84 -17.68 -52.30
N GLY A 977 4.60 -17.82 -52.80
CA GLY A 977 4.22 -18.84 -53.79
C GLY A 977 3.78 -20.20 -53.23
N TYR A 978 3.52 -20.30 -51.92
CA TYR A 978 3.06 -21.54 -51.28
C TYR A 978 1.53 -21.63 -51.25
N VAL A 979 0.98 -22.80 -51.58
CA VAL A 979 -0.45 -23.11 -51.43
C VAL A 979 -0.68 -23.60 -50.00
N VAL A 980 -1.18 -22.73 -49.12
CA VAL A 980 -1.53 -23.10 -47.74
C VAL A 980 -2.91 -23.77 -47.68
N ARG A 981 -2.99 -24.89 -46.95
CA ARG A 981 -4.22 -25.60 -46.60
C ARG A 981 -4.24 -25.89 -45.10
N ARG A 982 -5.42 -25.77 -44.51
CA ARG A 982 -5.70 -26.03 -43.09
C ARG A 982 -6.76 -27.10 -42.97
N PHE A 983 -6.58 -27.99 -42.02
CA PHE A 983 -7.55 -29.03 -41.66
C PHE A 983 -7.80 -28.94 -40.16
N ASP A 984 -9.07 -29.05 -39.75
CA ASP A 984 -9.41 -29.20 -38.34
C ASP A 984 -8.88 -30.54 -37.80
N CYS A 985 -8.13 -30.49 -36.71
CA CYS A 985 -7.64 -31.68 -36.03
C CYS A 985 -8.80 -32.43 -35.34
N ASP A 986 -9.27 -33.51 -35.96
CA ASP A 986 -10.26 -34.45 -35.43
C ASP A 986 -9.92 -35.90 -35.80
N ALA A 987 -10.76 -36.85 -35.40
CA ALA A 987 -10.50 -38.29 -35.54
C ALA A 987 -10.39 -38.81 -36.99
N ALA A 988 -10.67 -37.99 -38.00
CA ALA A 988 -10.53 -38.34 -39.42
C ALA A 988 -9.49 -37.43 -40.13
N ILE A 989 -8.56 -36.83 -39.39
CA ILE A 989 -7.53 -35.93 -39.93
C ILE A 989 -6.61 -36.62 -40.94
N GLU A 990 -6.15 -37.84 -40.66
CA GLU A 990 -5.26 -38.61 -41.54
C GLU A 990 -5.95 -38.87 -42.90
N ASP A 991 -7.17 -39.42 -42.88
CA ASP A 991 -7.99 -39.67 -44.08
C ASP A 991 -8.19 -38.40 -44.94
N LYS A 992 -8.49 -37.26 -44.30
CA LYS A 992 -8.75 -35.99 -45.00
C LYS A 992 -7.50 -35.42 -45.65
N VAL A 993 -6.37 -35.46 -44.96
CA VAL A 993 -5.09 -34.98 -45.51
C VAL A 993 -4.63 -35.91 -46.63
N GLN A 994 -4.74 -37.23 -46.44
CA GLN A 994 -4.43 -38.23 -47.45
C GLN A 994 -5.27 -38.05 -48.72
N ALA A 995 -6.60 -37.98 -48.59
CA ALA A 995 -7.50 -37.78 -49.73
C ALA A 995 -7.22 -36.48 -50.49
N TYR A 996 -6.80 -35.40 -49.81
CA TYR A 996 -6.39 -34.17 -50.48
C TYR A 996 -5.07 -34.31 -51.26
N ILE A 997 -4.08 -35.02 -50.71
CA ILE A 997 -2.80 -35.30 -51.40
C ILE A 997 -3.05 -36.17 -52.64
N ASP A 998 -3.88 -37.22 -52.51
CA ASP A 998 -4.32 -38.07 -53.61
C ASP A 998 -5.09 -37.29 -54.70
N GLU A 999 -5.93 -36.32 -54.32
CA GLU A 999 -6.59 -35.42 -55.28
C GLU A 999 -5.57 -34.57 -56.05
N GLN A 1000 -4.57 -33.99 -55.37
CA GLN A 1000 -3.54 -33.21 -56.06
C GLN A 1000 -2.69 -34.07 -57.01
N LEU A 1001 -2.37 -35.30 -56.63
CA LEU A 1001 -1.68 -36.28 -57.48
C LEU A 1001 -2.53 -36.70 -58.70
N ARG A 1002 -3.84 -36.89 -58.51
CA ARG A 1002 -4.79 -37.18 -59.59
C ARG A 1002 -4.94 -36.01 -60.58
N LEU A 1003 -4.93 -34.78 -60.09
CA LEU A 1003 -4.97 -33.57 -60.93
C LEU A 1003 -3.68 -33.35 -61.74
N LEU A 1004 -2.55 -33.92 -61.31
CA LEU A 1004 -1.26 -33.87 -62.03
C LEU A 1004 -1.09 -34.98 -63.08
N SER A 1005 -1.85 -36.07 -62.98
CA SER A 1005 -1.80 -37.22 -63.90
C SER A 1005 -2.78 -37.14 -65.08
N LEU A 1006 -3.48 -36.01 -65.24
CA LEU A 1006 -4.33 -35.71 -66.40
C LEU A 1006 -3.50 -35.07 -67.53
N PRO A 1007 -3.57 -35.57 -68.79
CA PRO A 1007 -2.83 -34.99 -69.91
C PRO A 1007 -3.37 -33.60 -70.28
N GLN A 1008 -2.46 -32.65 -70.55
CA GLN A 1008 -2.76 -31.23 -70.76
C GLN A 1008 -3.78 -30.93 -71.87
N ALA A 1009 -3.99 -31.84 -72.83
CA ALA A 1009 -5.02 -31.73 -73.86
C ALA A 1009 -6.46 -31.71 -73.31
N ALA A 1010 -6.70 -32.22 -72.09
CA ALA A 1010 -8.03 -32.26 -71.49
C ALA A 1010 -8.53 -30.92 -70.93
N LEU A 1011 -7.69 -29.88 -70.91
CA LEU A 1011 -8.01 -28.55 -70.35
C LEU A 1011 -8.52 -27.52 -71.37
N LEU A 1012 -8.79 -27.94 -72.62
CA LEU A 1012 -9.26 -27.08 -73.71
C LEU A 1012 -10.58 -27.56 -74.33
N ILE A 1013 -11.69 -27.34 -73.63
CA ILE A 1013 -13.05 -27.34 -74.20
C ILE A 1013 -13.79 -26.07 -73.74
N PRO A 1014 -14.28 -25.21 -74.66
CA PRO A 1014 -15.03 -24.01 -74.30
C PRO A 1014 -16.46 -24.33 -73.85
N PRO A 1015 -17.13 -23.47 -73.07
CA PRO A 1015 -18.49 -23.70 -72.63
C PRO A 1015 -19.48 -23.67 -73.81
N PRO A 1016 -20.37 -24.67 -73.97
CA PRO A 1016 -21.43 -24.63 -74.96
C PRO A 1016 -22.50 -23.60 -74.59
N LYS A 1017 -23.15 -23.01 -75.60
CA LYS A 1017 -24.27 -22.08 -75.42
C LYS A 1017 -25.54 -22.83 -75.02
N GLU A 1018 -26.43 -22.13 -74.32
CA GLU A 1018 -27.82 -22.55 -74.17
C GLU A 1018 -28.58 -22.40 -75.50
N GLU A 1019 -29.14 -23.49 -76.00
CA GLU A 1019 -30.44 -23.52 -76.68
C GLU A 1019 -31.22 -24.71 -76.11
N GLY A 1020 -32.56 -24.69 -76.18
CA GLY A 1020 -33.38 -25.63 -75.40
C GLY A 1020 -34.52 -26.29 -76.16
N VAL A 1021 -35.53 -26.68 -75.37
CA VAL A 1021 -36.94 -26.87 -75.74
C VAL A 1021 -37.48 -28.30 -76.02
N TRP A 1022 -38.02 -28.92 -74.95
CA TRP A 1022 -39.26 -29.73 -74.90
C TRP A 1022 -39.25 -31.11 -75.67
N ARG A 1023 -40.11 -32.14 -75.46
CA ARG A 1023 -41.39 -32.28 -74.71
C ARG A 1023 -41.79 -33.76 -74.43
N ARG A 1024 -42.68 -33.97 -73.44
CA ARG A 1024 -43.55 -35.18 -73.16
C ARG A 1024 -42.81 -36.46 -72.70
N SER A 1025 -43.30 -37.26 -71.74
CA SER A 1025 -44.41 -37.18 -70.75
C SER A 1025 -44.20 -38.30 -69.67
N ARG A 1026 -45.04 -38.68 -68.69
CA ARG A 1026 -46.48 -38.50 -68.38
C ARG A 1026 -46.76 -38.88 -66.90
N SER A 1027 -47.66 -38.17 -66.19
CA SER A 1027 -48.33 -38.54 -64.89
C SER A 1027 -47.46 -38.86 -63.64
N SER A 1028 -47.87 -38.57 -62.38
CA SER A 1028 -48.89 -37.63 -61.84
C SER A 1028 -48.84 -37.54 -60.30
N LYS A 1029 -48.88 -36.32 -59.72
CA LYS A 1029 -49.04 -35.98 -58.27
C LYS A 1029 -47.87 -36.46 -57.36
N SER A 1030 -47.56 -35.89 -56.17
CA SER A 1030 -47.63 -34.55 -55.54
C SER A 1030 -46.96 -34.67 -54.14
N LYS A 1031 -46.33 -33.70 -53.45
CA LYS A 1031 -46.38 -32.22 -53.44
C LYS A 1031 -44.98 -31.61 -53.10
N HIS A 1032 -44.90 -30.27 -53.09
CA HIS A 1032 -44.15 -29.34 -52.21
C HIS A 1032 -43.20 -29.90 -51.11
N ASN A 1033 -42.02 -29.32 -50.83
CA ASN A 1033 -41.44 -28.02 -51.26
C ASN A 1033 -39.94 -28.16 -51.62
N SER A 1034 -39.50 -27.42 -52.64
CA SER A 1034 -38.10 -27.38 -53.10
C SER A 1034 -37.36 -26.12 -52.63
N ALA A 1035 -36.12 -26.26 -52.16
CA ALA A 1035 -35.21 -25.14 -51.99
C ALA A 1035 -34.69 -24.60 -53.34
N PRO A 1036 -34.28 -23.32 -53.45
CA PRO A 1036 -33.60 -22.80 -54.64
C PRO A 1036 -32.25 -23.48 -54.90
N SER A 1037 -31.87 -23.60 -56.16
CA SER A 1037 -30.60 -24.21 -56.60
C SER A 1037 -29.38 -23.31 -56.32
N ALA A 1038 -28.21 -23.92 -56.14
CA ALA A 1038 -26.98 -23.29 -55.65
C ALA A 1038 -26.34 -22.18 -56.52
N LEU A 1039 -27.01 -21.71 -57.59
CA LEU A 1039 -26.51 -20.64 -58.46
C LEU A 1039 -26.76 -19.22 -57.93
N GLU A 1040 -27.73 -19.02 -57.03
CA GLU A 1040 -27.94 -17.72 -56.36
C GLU A 1040 -26.88 -17.41 -55.29
N THR A 1041 -26.29 -18.44 -54.68
CA THR A 1041 -25.41 -18.28 -53.52
C THR A 1041 -24.11 -17.56 -53.85
N GLN A 1042 -23.50 -17.83 -55.02
CA GLN A 1042 -22.22 -17.20 -55.40
C GLN A 1042 -22.36 -15.68 -55.69
N LYS A 1043 -23.52 -15.20 -56.17
CA LYS A 1043 -23.72 -13.76 -56.40
C LYS A 1043 -23.84 -12.93 -55.11
N ARG A 1044 -24.16 -13.54 -53.96
CA ARG A 1044 -24.32 -12.81 -52.68
C ARG A 1044 -23.00 -12.56 -51.93
N VAL A 1045 -21.91 -13.22 -52.27
CA VAL A 1045 -20.62 -13.11 -51.54
C VAL A 1045 -19.68 -12.05 -52.13
N ILE A 1046 -19.79 -11.74 -53.42
CA ILE A 1046 -18.84 -10.85 -54.13
C ILE A 1046 -19.21 -9.36 -53.96
N ASN A 1047 -20.49 -8.99 -54.05
CA ASN A 1047 -20.93 -7.59 -53.98
C ASN A 1047 -20.57 -6.84 -52.67
N PRO A 1048 -20.58 -7.45 -51.47
CA PRO A 1048 -20.17 -6.77 -50.23
C PRO A 1048 -18.71 -6.35 -50.23
N ILE A 1049 -17.82 -7.17 -50.81
CA ILE A 1049 -16.36 -6.95 -50.80
C ILE A 1049 -15.99 -5.81 -51.74
N ILE A 1050 -16.55 -5.80 -52.96
CA ILE A 1050 -16.35 -4.72 -53.94
C ILE A 1050 -16.90 -3.40 -53.39
N ASN A 1051 -18.10 -3.41 -52.81
CA ASN A 1051 -18.68 -2.22 -52.18
C ASN A 1051 -17.83 -1.72 -50.99
N ALA A 1052 -17.28 -2.60 -50.16
CA ALA A 1052 -16.39 -2.20 -49.07
C ALA A 1052 -15.09 -1.57 -49.58
N GLY A 1053 -14.51 -2.10 -50.67
CA GLY A 1053 -13.34 -1.53 -51.34
C GLY A 1053 -13.61 -0.12 -51.88
N ILE A 1054 -14.66 0.06 -52.67
CA ILE A 1054 -15.06 1.36 -53.24
C ILE A 1054 -15.32 2.39 -52.13
N LYS A 1055 -16.02 1.99 -51.06
CA LYS A 1055 -16.34 2.87 -49.92
C LYS A 1055 -15.09 3.29 -49.13
N ARG A 1056 -14.09 2.41 -48.98
CA ARG A 1056 -12.78 2.74 -48.40
C ARG A 1056 -11.94 3.65 -49.30
N LEU A 1057 -11.91 3.42 -50.63
CA LEU A 1057 -11.22 4.31 -51.57
C LEU A 1057 -11.81 5.73 -51.56
N ALA A 1058 -13.15 5.85 -51.59
CA ALA A 1058 -13.83 7.13 -51.52
C ALA A 1058 -13.49 7.91 -50.23
N GLN A 1059 -13.42 7.21 -49.09
CA GLN A 1059 -13.03 7.81 -47.80
C GLN A 1059 -11.54 8.18 -47.73
N SER A 1060 -10.66 7.43 -48.41
CA SER A 1060 -9.22 7.74 -48.48
C SER A 1060 -8.96 9.01 -49.29
N TYR A 1061 -9.55 9.14 -50.48
CA TYR A 1061 -9.46 10.35 -51.30
C TYR A 1061 -10.05 11.59 -50.59
N TYR A 1062 -11.07 11.41 -49.73
CA TYR A 1062 -11.67 12.51 -48.96
C TYR A 1062 -10.75 13.11 -47.89
N ARG A 1063 -9.67 12.42 -47.49
CA ARG A 1063 -8.75 12.88 -46.43
C ARG A 1063 -7.53 13.65 -46.94
N CYS A 1064 -7.19 13.52 -48.23
CA CYS A 1064 -6.00 14.14 -48.83
C CYS A 1064 -6.36 15.42 -49.59
N GLY A 1065 -6.34 16.57 -48.92
CA GLY A 1065 -6.74 17.88 -49.45
C GLY A 1065 -5.79 18.50 -50.50
N ARG A 1066 -5.50 17.80 -51.60
CA ARG A 1066 -4.81 18.35 -52.79
C ARG A 1066 -5.53 17.92 -54.07
N PRO A 1067 -5.90 18.85 -54.96
CA PRO A 1067 -6.55 18.51 -56.22
C PRO A 1067 -5.54 17.92 -57.22
N VAL A 1068 -5.72 16.65 -57.60
CA VAL A 1068 -5.03 16.07 -58.77
C VAL A 1068 -5.76 16.55 -60.03
N ARG A 1069 -5.05 17.31 -60.87
CA ARG A 1069 -5.57 17.86 -62.13
C ARG A 1069 -5.39 16.82 -63.24
N ILE A 1070 -6.46 16.09 -63.56
CA ILE A 1070 -6.44 15.07 -64.63
C ILE A 1070 -6.64 15.79 -65.96
N GLU A 1071 -5.55 16.06 -66.68
CA GLU A 1071 -5.58 16.95 -67.85
C GLU A 1071 -5.84 16.25 -69.19
N ASN A 1072 -5.72 14.92 -69.27
CA ASN A 1072 -6.07 14.18 -70.49
C ASN A 1072 -6.49 12.72 -70.25
N ARG A 1073 -7.06 12.13 -71.32
CA ARG A 1073 -7.60 10.75 -71.37
C ARG A 1073 -6.53 9.66 -71.19
N LYS A 1074 -5.26 9.95 -71.47
CA LYS A 1074 -4.14 8.99 -71.38
C LYS A 1074 -3.75 8.75 -69.92
N GLN A 1075 -3.60 9.81 -69.13
CA GLN A 1075 -3.30 9.71 -67.69
C GLN A 1075 -4.36 8.91 -66.92
N LEU A 1076 -5.64 9.11 -67.24
CA LEU A 1076 -6.74 8.36 -66.64
C LEU A 1076 -6.70 6.86 -67.02
N ALA A 1077 -6.38 6.55 -68.28
CA ALA A 1077 -6.22 5.17 -68.74
C ALA A 1077 -5.00 4.49 -68.08
N GLU A 1078 -3.87 5.20 -67.96
CA GLU A 1078 -2.65 4.70 -67.31
C GLU A 1078 -2.90 4.39 -65.82
N MET A 1079 -3.63 5.23 -65.09
CA MET A 1079 -4.04 4.97 -63.70
C MET A 1079 -4.95 3.73 -63.57
N LEU A 1080 -5.91 3.53 -64.48
CA LEU A 1080 -6.86 2.41 -64.45
C LEU A 1080 -6.21 1.09 -64.87
N VAL A 1081 -5.28 1.12 -65.83
CA VAL A 1081 -4.47 -0.03 -66.24
C VAL A 1081 -3.50 -0.44 -65.12
N ALA A 1082 -2.87 0.52 -64.43
CA ALA A 1082 -2.02 0.26 -63.27
C ALA A 1082 -2.75 -0.37 -62.07
N GLN A 1083 -4.10 -0.41 -62.08
CA GLN A 1083 -4.94 -1.07 -61.07
C GLN A 1083 -5.78 -2.22 -61.65
N GLY A 1084 -5.41 -2.75 -62.83
CA GLY A 1084 -5.92 -4.03 -63.35
C GLY A 1084 -7.31 -4.02 -64.00
N LEU A 1085 -7.98 -2.87 -64.12
CA LEU A 1085 -9.34 -2.78 -64.67
C LEU A 1085 -9.31 -2.57 -66.20
N GLN A 1086 -9.20 -3.66 -66.96
CA GLN A 1086 -8.99 -3.58 -68.42
C GLN A 1086 -10.21 -3.22 -69.29
N LYS A 1087 -11.46 -3.24 -68.79
CA LYS A 1087 -12.65 -2.83 -69.58
C LYS A 1087 -13.72 -2.10 -68.75
N ILE A 1088 -14.14 -0.93 -69.23
CA ILE A 1088 -15.21 -0.10 -68.65
C ILE A 1088 -16.50 -0.28 -69.48
N GLN A 1089 -17.11 -1.46 -69.43
CA GLN A 1089 -18.37 -1.76 -70.15
C GLN A 1089 -19.41 -2.52 -69.30
N THR A 1090 -19.13 -2.76 -68.02
CA THR A 1090 -20.05 -3.42 -67.07
C THR A 1090 -20.02 -2.68 -65.74
N LEU A 1091 -20.78 -1.59 -65.66
CA LEU A 1091 -21.15 -0.92 -64.41
C LEU A 1091 -22.67 -1.04 -64.27
N ASP A 1092 -23.15 -1.47 -63.11
CA ASP A 1092 -24.59 -1.60 -62.88
C ASP A 1092 -25.24 -0.21 -62.73
N LEU A 1093 -26.50 -0.09 -63.15
CA LEU A 1093 -27.27 1.15 -63.05
C LEU A 1093 -27.53 1.52 -61.59
N ASP A 1094 -27.68 0.53 -60.71
CA ASP A 1094 -27.85 0.74 -59.27
C ASP A 1094 -26.55 1.29 -58.62
N ASP A 1095 -25.38 0.78 -59.01
CA ASP A 1095 -24.10 1.30 -58.51
C ASP A 1095 -23.87 2.77 -58.97
N LEU A 1096 -24.26 3.10 -60.20
CA LEU A 1096 -24.23 4.47 -60.71
C LEU A 1096 -25.20 5.39 -59.96
N ALA A 1097 -26.40 4.91 -59.62
CA ALA A 1097 -27.37 5.64 -58.81
C ALA A 1097 -26.84 5.91 -57.38
N ILE A 1098 -26.19 4.91 -56.77
CA ILE A 1098 -25.57 5.01 -55.45
C ILE A 1098 -24.41 6.02 -55.46
N PHE A 1099 -23.58 6.02 -56.50
CA PHE A 1099 -22.50 6.99 -56.69
C PHE A 1099 -23.06 8.43 -56.76
N ILE A 1100 -24.06 8.67 -57.61
CA ILE A 1100 -24.70 9.99 -57.76
C ILE A 1100 -25.34 10.46 -56.45
N GLN A 1101 -26.04 9.59 -55.71
CA GLN A 1101 -26.60 9.95 -54.40
C GLN A 1101 -25.53 10.35 -53.37
N GLN A 1102 -24.35 9.72 -53.38
CA GLN A 1102 -23.27 10.04 -52.44
C GLN A 1102 -22.51 11.32 -52.85
N SER A 1103 -22.32 11.57 -54.15
CA SER A 1103 -21.76 12.84 -54.66
C SER A 1103 -22.69 14.03 -54.38
N ALA A 1104 -24.00 13.88 -54.59
CA ALA A 1104 -24.97 14.95 -54.33
C ALA A 1104 -25.02 15.36 -52.84
N ARG A 1105 -24.84 14.41 -51.91
CA ARG A 1105 -24.82 14.65 -50.46
C ARG A 1105 -23.53 15.33 -49.95
N SER A 1106 -22.46 15.38 -50.73
CA SER A 1106 -21.13 15.82 -50.26
C SER A 1106 -20.64 17.16 -50.83
N ASN A 1107 -21.13 17.60 -52.00
CA ASN A 1107 -20.56 18.76 -52.71
C ASN A 1107 -21.52 19.90 -53.09
N GLY A 1108 -22.83 19.74 -52.91
CA GLY A 1108 -23.83 20.73 -53.32
C GLY A 1108 -24.10 20.76 -54.84
N CYS A 1109 -25.30 21.20 -55.22
CA CYS A 1109 -25.84 20.95 -56.56
C CYS A 1109 -25.03 21.59 -57.71
N SER A 1110 -24.42 22.76 -57.49
CA SER A 1110 -23.72 23.54 -58.52
C SER A 1110 -22.45 22.89 -59.08
N ARG A 1111 -21.92 21.84 -58.44
CA ARG A 1111 -20.74 21.10 -58.93
C ARG A 1111 -21.08 19.94 -59.86
N MET A 1112 -22.30 19.40 -59.83
CA MET A 1112 -22.67 18.27 -60.69
C MET A 1112 -22.84 18.69 -62.16
N THR A 1113 -23.31 19.92 -62.42
CA THR A 1113 -23.56 20.45 -63.77
C THR A 1113 -22.31 20.39 -64.66
N ASN A 1114 -21.12 20.66 -64.09
CA ASN A 1114 -19.85 20.60 -64.83
C ASN A 1114 -19.40 19.17 -65.20
N LEU A 1115 -19.90 18.15 -64.50
CA LEU A 1115 -19.58 16.75 -64.82
C LEU A 1115 -20.35 16.30 -66.07
N PHE A 1116 -21.66 16.58 -66.10
CA PHE A 1116 -22.54 16.28 -67.24
C PHE A 1116 -22.33 17.21 -68.44
N ALA A 1117 -21.87 18.44 -68.23
CA ALA A 1117 -21.46 19.34 -69.32
C ALA A 1117 -20.15 18.91 -70.03
N SER A 1118 -19.43 17.90 -69.52
CA SER A 1118 -18.27 17.36 -70.20
C SER A 1118 -18.69 16.45 -71.37
N LYS A 1119 -17.97 16.54 -72.51
CA LYS A 1119 -18.26 15.77 -73.75
C LYS A 1119 -18.08 14.24 -73.63
N ALA A 1120 -17.92 13.70 -72.43
CA ALA A 1120 -17.65 12.29 -72.16
C ALA A 1120 -18.91 11.43 -71.90
N VAL A 1121 -20.11 12.03 -71.81
CA VAL A 1121 -21.35 11.37 -71.34
C VAL A 1121 -22.40 11.24 -72.46
N TYR A 1122 -21.98 11.05 -73.72
CA TYR A 1122 -22.89 11.04 -74.88
C TYR A 1122 -23.47 9.67 -75.26
N ASP A 1123 -22.99 8.56 -74.68
CA ASP A 1123 -23.41 7.19 -75.00
C ASP A 1123 -24.30 6.52 -73.93
N ILE A 1124 -24.94 7.30 -73.04
CA ILE A 1124 -25.93 6.78 -72.08
C ILE A 1124 -27.33 6.92 -72.67
N ASP A 1125 -28.16 5.86 -72.62
CA ASP A 1125 -29.57 5.94 -72.98
C ASP A 1125 -30.28 6.97 -72.09
N LEU A 1126 -30.65 8.11 -72.70
CA LEU A 1126 -31.34 9.21 -72.03
C LEU A 1126 -32.68 8.75 -71.43
N ALA A 1127 -33.37 7.78 -72.03
CA ALA A 1127 -34.60 7.24 -71.48
C ALA A 1127 -34.32 6.38 -70.23
N ALA A 1128 -33.24 5.60 -70.18
CA ALA A 1128 -32.81 4.89 -68.97
C ALA A 1128 -32.43 5.87 -67.85
N LEU A 1129 -31.68 6.93 -68.18
CA LEU A 1129 -31.28 7.96 -67.21
C LEU A 1129 -32.50 8.70 -66.62
N CYS A 1130 -33.47 9.11 -67.46
CA CYS A 1130 -34.71 9.74 -66.99
C CYS A 1130 -35.54 8.80 -66.10
N ARG A 1131 -35.69 7.51 -66.47
CA ARG A 1131 -36.37 6.51 -65.63
C ARG A 1131 -35.70 6.34 -64.27
N LEU A 1132 -34.36 6.33 -64.23
CA LEU A 1132 -33.58 6.21 -63.00
C LEU A 1132 -33.73 7.47 -62.10
N ILE A 1133 -33.79 8.66 -62.70
CA ILE A 1133 -34.11 9.92 -62.00
C ILE A 1133 -35.54 9.89 -61.43
N ASP A 1134 -36.52 9.38 -62.19
CA ASP A 1134 -37.91 9.26 -61.75
C ASP A 1134 -38.09 8.31 -60.56
N VAL A 1135 -37.42 7.15 -60.57
CA VAL A 1135 -37.58 6.10 -59.55
C VAL A 1135 -36.88 6.43 -58.24
N HIS A 1136 -35.66 6.99 -58.26
CA HIS A 1136 -34.83 7.09 -57.05
C HIS A 1136 -34.79 8.48 -56.39
N PHE A 1137 -35.40 9.52 -56.97
CA PHE A 1137 -35.27 10.91 -56.49
C PHE A 1137 -36.62 11.60 -56.24
N SER A 1138 -37.31 11.18 -55.19
CA SER A 1138 -38.65 11.67 -54.79
C SER A 1138 -38.70 13.09 -54.18
N ARG A 1139 -37.56 13.77 -54.00
CA ARG A 1139 -37.51 15.17 -53.51
C ARG A 1139 -37.35 16.15 -54.67
N SER A 1140 -38.38 16.97 -54.90
CA SER A 1140 -38.56 17.87 -56.06
C SER A 1140 -37.36 18.77 -56.39
N GLY A 1141 -36.64 19.27 -55.37
CA GLY A 1141 -35.52 20.19 -55.58
C GLY A 1141 -34.32 19.60 -56.34
N LEU A 1142 -33.95 18.33 -56.09
CA LEU A 1142 -32.80 17.72 -56.78
C LEU A 1142 -33.17 17.22 -58.17
N LYS A 1143 -34.38 16.66 -58.32
CA LYS A 1143 -34.92 16.13 -59.57
C LYS A 1143 -34.96 17.20 -60.66
N ASN A 1144 -35.43 18.41 -60.34
CA ASN A 1144 -35.50 19.54 -61.28
C ASN A 1144 -34.13 20.13 -61.67
N VAL A 1145 -33.03 19.72 -61.03
CA VAL A 1145 -31.66 20.12 -61.36
C VAL A 1145 -30.91 19.05 -62.17
N LEU A 1146 -31.40 17.80 -62.16
CA LEU A 1146 -30.88 16.69 -62.98
C LEU A 1146 -31.66 16.49 -64.29
N LEU A 1147 -32.83 17.12 -64.43
CA LEU A 1147 -33.64 17.18 -65.66
C LEU A 1147 -33.40 18.46 -66.50
N ARG A 1148 -32.36 19.24 -66.16
CA ARG A 1148 -31.93 20.46 -66.84
C ARG A 1148 -30.49 20.32 -67.31
#